data_AF-A0A318K5K9-F1
#
_entry.id   AF-A0A318K5K9-F1
#
_cell.length_a   1.000
_cell.length_b   1.000
_cell.length_c   1.000
_cell.angle_alpha   90.00
_cell.angle_beta   90.00
_cell.angle_gamma   90.00
#
_symmetry.space_group_name_H-M   'P 1'
#
loop_
_entity.id
_entity.type
_entity.pdbx_description
1 polymer ?
#
loop_
_entity_poly.entity_id
_entity_poly.type
_entity_poly.pdbx_seq_one_letter_code
_entity_poly.pdbx_strand_id
1 'polypeptide(L)'
;MSDRSPEDELIAEAVAFGRAFKHMLHAHAQAATWLERRRIRKQISQKLREQRRAEQGAREHQLSWTQQMVDRYRTHAAIVAERAENPNVYHTRRYEDSRALAEHADYLREKIIDNSRLTLTERGIALDGLDAATVFPHLETGRLFDRAHKVKGIDALRYRARVAQEKTGRAQRVREVPRDQGQTADLPRVNEPERFATRLTWSDPQGWVWSELGSARTEAAAADWVHDNLARANWMPDTTVELNITDTHDQTAPIYRDYGEPRAVAGNLAAYTGAQQRTLRRDAAAEAAHGRRWTSVVRYHAPGDLDADRISVLRGYHDDREDSARWVHDTVKSLNIAPRTRVSATLWDTGAVQPTHVAAGSPSEVIEDIRERWYRYGAQISYVPEGADQAVHETRGHVSEAECVDWTRRQLDAIRPAPGTHVQIGVYDSDRSDHDPVLRTEGPIGMVADELDALREQHPPQTRPQQAHSAEPPDAGADDSRLAQVERQLTDIAADRDRLGSRVEILQRGLDAVTADRDEIRRKLGNAESQIESLKNRNQRLATEIGELQDRPSMDAVAAERDRYKRERDEAVTKLAARMPREQRYGSKERVEFDELGNTQRWSREASDAGDRDGLTEAARAAREAFDEAIVEQMSADFVKAHGDIYDEPKMRQFAREWLTNASEQHEPPGIARDVSERNGQRRNGIERGR
;
A
#
# COMPACT_ATOMS: atom_id res chain seq x y z
N MET A 1 -3.73 36.16 -8.50
CA MET A 1 -3.59 34.69 -8.29
C MET A 1 -3.68 34.07 -9.66
N SER A 2 -2.79 33.15 -10.00
CA SER A 2 -2.83 32.53 -11.33
C SER A 2 -4.06 31.61 -11.40
N ASP A 3 -4.82 31.63 -12.49
CA ASP A 3 -5.98 30.75 -12.71
C ASP A 3 -5.57 29.30 -13.04
N ARG A 4 -4.31 28.94 -12.82
CA ARG A 4 -3.80 27.59 -13.11
C ARG A 4 -4.01 26.69 -11.90
N SER A 5 -4.29 25.41 -12.17
CA SER A 5 -4.35 24.41 -11.12
C SER A 5 -3.01 24.40 -10.36
N PRO A 6 -3.00 24.23 -9.02
CA PRO A 6 -1.77 24.03 -8.26
C PRO A 6 -0.88 22.90 -8.84
N GLU A 7 -1.50 21.92 -9.49
CA GLU A 7 -0.80 20.84 -10.19
C GLU A 7 -0.08 21.34 -11.44
N ASP A 8 -0.70 22.23 -12.22
CA ASP A 8 -0.08 22.86 -13.39
C ASP A 8 1.07 23.79 -13.02
N GLU A 9 0.96 24.48 -11.88
CA GLU A 9 2.05 25.30 -11.34
C GLU A 9 3.24 24.42 -10.94
N LEU A 10 2.99 23.29 -10.26
CA LEU A 10 4.04 22.33 -9.90
C LEU A 10 4.68 21.69 -11.13
N ILE A 11 3.89 21.31 -12.14
CA ILE A 11 4.42 20.75 -13.39
C ILE A 11 5.24 21.81 -14.13
N ALA A 12 4.77 23.05 -14.19
CA ALA A 12 5.51 24.14 -14.82
C ALA A 12 6.84 24.44 -14.10
N GLU A 13 6.83 24.44 -12.76
CA GLU A 13 8.05 24.60 -11.95
C GLU A 13 9.01 23.41 -12.12
N ALA A 14 8.51 22.18 -12.16
CA ALA A 14 9.32 20.98 -12.39
C ALA A 14 9.97 21.00 -13.79
N VAL A 15 9.22 21.42 -14.81
CA VAL A 15 9.74 21.59 -16.17
C VAL A 15 10.77 22.72 -16.23
N ALA A 16 10.53 23.85 -15.56
CA ALA A 16 11.48 24.96 -15.49
C ALA A 16 12.78 24.54 -14.77
N PHE A 17 12.67 23.82 -13.66
CA PHE A 17 13.80 23.26 -12.95
C PHE A 17 14.56 22.26 -13.82
N GLY A 18 13.88 21.33 -14.48
CA GLY A 18 14.49 20.34 -15.37
C GLY A 18 15.26 20.99 -16.52
N ARG A 19 14.73 22.06 -17.13
CA ARG A 19 15.43 22.84 -18.16
C ARG A 19 16.66 23.55 -17.59
N ALA A 20 16.53 24.22 -16.45
CA ALA A 20 17.64 24.88 -15.78
C ALA A 20 18.76 23.89 -15.39
N PHE A 21 18.38 22.71 -14.90
CA PHE A 21 19.30 21.65 -14.51
C PHE A 21 20.05 21.06 -15.71
N LYS A 22 19.34 20.74 -16.79
CA LYS A 22 19.96 20.32 -18.06
C LYS A 22 20.93 21.37 -18.58
N HIS A 23 20.57 22.65 -18.52
CA HIS A 23 21.46 23.73 -18.91
C HIS A 23 22.73 23.79 -18.05
N MET A 24 22.60 23.65 -16.72
CA MET A 24 23.75 23.60 -15.81
C MET A 24 24.66 22.38 -16.06
N LEU A 25 24.09 21.21 -16.39
CA LEU A 25 24.85 20.02 -16.75
C LEU A 25 25.59 20.18 -18.08
N HIS A 26 24.94 20.77 -19.09
CA HIS A 26 25.60 21.09 -20.36
C HIS A 26 26.72 22.11 -20.17
N ALA A 27 26.49 23.16 -19.38
CA ALA A 27 27.52 24.14 -19.03
C ALA A 27 28.70 23.47 -18.30
N HIS A 28 28.43 22.50 -17.41
CA HIS A 28 29.47 21.74 -16.73
C HIS A 28 30.30 20.89 -17.72
N ALA A 29 29.65 20.27 -18.71
CA ALA A 29 30.32 19.46 -19.74
C ALA A 29 31.16 20.32 -20.70
N GLN A 30 30.69 21.53 -21.02
CA GLN A 30 31.36 22.46 -21.94
C GLN A 30 32.46 23.31 -21.27
N ALA A 31 32.51 23.35 -19.93
CA ALA A 31 33.51 24.13 -19.21
C ALA A 31 34.94 23.64 -19.52
N ALA A 32 35.74 24.52 -20.10
CA ALA A 32 37.11 24.25 -20.52
C ALA A 32 38.09 24.30 -19.35
N THR A 33 37.80 25.11 -18.32
CA THR A 33 38.69 25.27 -17.17
C THR A 33 38.19 24.54 -15.93
N TRP A 34 39.12 24.03 -15.11
CA TRP A 34 38.80 23.37 -13.85
C TRP A 34 38.04 24.29 -12.87
N LEU A 35 38.37 25.59 -12.85
CA LEU A 35 37.69 26.58 -12.00
C LEU A 35 36.21 26.75 -12.37
N GLU A 36 35.89 26.83 -13.66
CA GLU A 36 34.51 26.88 -14.16
C GLU A 36 33.73 25.62 -13.77
N ARG A 37 34.32 24.43 -13.97
CA ARG A 37 33.70 23.16 -13.53
C ARG A 37 33.42 23.14 -12.03
N ARG A 38 34.34 23.65 -11.19
CA ARG A 38 34.13 23.77 -9.74
C ARG A 38 32.99 24.73 -9.40
N ARG A 39 32.94 25.90 -10.06
CA ARG A 39 31.87 26.89 -9.86
C ARG A 39 30.49 26.33 -10.23
N ILE A 40 30.39 25.66 -11.38
CA ILE A 40 29.14 25.07 -11.87
C ILE A 40 28.70 23.91 -10.95
N ARG A 41 29.61 23.04 -10.49
CA ARG A 41 29.28 22.00 -9.49
C ARG A 41 28.72 22.59 -8.19
N LYS A 42 29.28 23.71 -7.71
CA LYS A 42 28.77 24.42 -6.53
C LYS A 42 27.37 24.99 -6.78
N GLN A 43 27.11 25.56 -7.96
CA GLN A 43 25.79 26.06 -8.35
C GLN A 43 24.75 24.93 -8.45
N ILE A 44 25.09 23.80 -9.07
CA ILE A 44 24.24 22.60 -9.13
C ILE A 44 23.90 22.11 -7.72
N SER A 45 24.93 21.97 -6.87
CA SER A 45 24.75 21.53 -5.48
C SER A 45 23.87 22.49 -4.67
N GLN A 46 24.04 23.79 -4.87
CA GLN A 46 23.21 24.81 -4.22
C GLN A 46 21.76 24.72 -4.68
N LYS A 47 21.51 24.60 -5.99
CA LYS A 47 20.16 24.47 -6.55
C LYS A 47 19.44 23.20 -6.08
N LEU A 48 20.14 22.07 -6.02
CA LEU A 48 19.60 20.82 -5.46
C LEU A 48 19.26 20.95 -3.96
N ARG A 49 20.10 21.63 -3.16
CA ARG A 49 19.79 21.88 -1.74
C ARG A 49 18.62 22.83 -1.56
N GLU A 50 18.48 23.84 -2.41
CA GLU A 50 17.33 24.76 -2.42
C GLU A 50 16.04 24.00 -2.75
N GLN A 51 16.06 23.16 -3.79
CA GLN A 51 14.91 22.32 -4.16
C GLN A 51 14.53 21.36 -3.02
N ARG A 52 15.50 20.62 -2.45
CA ARG A 52 15.22 19.71 -1.34
C ARG A 52 14.64 20.43 -0.13
N ARG A 53 15.11 21.65 0.19
CA ARG A 53 14.54 22.48 1.27
C ARG A 53 13.10 22.90 0.97
N ALA A 54 12.81 23.26 -0.28
CA ALA A 54 11.45 23.61 -0.70
C ALA A 54 10.51 22.39 -0.64
N GLU A 55 10.94 21.23 -1.15
CA GLU A 55 10.19 19.98 -1.09
C GLU A 55 9.96 19.53 0.36
N GLN A 56 10.98 19.63 1.21
CA GLN A 56 10.86 19.31 2.63
C GLN A 56 9.90 20.27 3.34
N GLY A 57 9.99 21.58 3.10
CA GLY A 57 9.04 22.55 3.66
C GLY A 57 7.61 22.32 3.20
N ALA A 58 7.41 21.98 1.92
CA ALA A 58 6.11 21.62 1.37
C ALA A 58 5.53 20.35 2.00
N ARG A 59 6.38 19.35 2.27
CA ARG A 59 6.00 18.13 2.98
C ARG A 59 5.65 18.39 4.44
N GLU A 60 6.46 19.16 5.16
CA GLU A 60 6.21 19.54 6.55
C GLU A 60 4.89 20.32 6.69
N HIS A 61 4.63 21.24 5.75
CA HIS A 61 3.35 21.93 5.66
C HIS A 61 2.19 20.93 5.46
N GLN A 62 2.35 19.96 4.57
CA GLN A 62 1.31 18.97 4.31
C GLN A 62 1.04 18.06 5.52
N LEU A 63 2.08 17.67 6.27
CA LEU A 63 1.95 16.92 7.52
C LEU A 63 1.18 17.73 8.57
N SER A 64 1.54 19.01 8.74
CA SER A 64 0.84 19.92 9.65
C SER A 64 -0.62 20.12 9.25
N TRP A 65 -0.89 20.30 7.96
CA TRP A 65 -2.24 20.44 7.44
C TRP A 65 -3.07 19.16 7.66
N THR A 66 -2.49 17.99 7.40
CA THR A 66 -3.16 16.70 7.63
C THR A 66 -3.47 16.48 9.10
N GLN A 67 -2.54 16.84 9.99
CA GLN A 67 -2.76 16.83 11.45
C GLN A 67 -3.95 17.71 11.84
N GLN A 68 -3.96 18.96 11.37
CA GLN A 68 -5.05 19.90 11.65
C GLN A 68 -6.41 19.41 11.13
N MET A 69 -6.44 18.75 9.97
CA MET A 69 -7.66 18.14 9.45
C MET A 69 -8.19 17.04 10.37
N VAL A 70 -7.33 16.13 10.82
CA VAL A 70 -7.72 15.05 11.76
C VAL A 70 -8.18 15.63 13.09
N ASP A 71 -7.53 16.68 13.60
CA ASP A 71 -7.92 17.33 14.85
C ASP A 71 -9.27 18.07 14.73
N ARG A 72 -9.55 18.72 13.59
CA ARG A 72 -10.88 19.30 13.29
C ARG A 72 -11.95 18.21 13.23
N TYR A 73 -11.67 17.09 12.58
CA TYR A 73 -12.57 15.95 12.55
C TYR A 73 -12.83 15.37 13.93
N ARG A 74 -11.78 15.23 14.76
CA ARG A 74 -11.92 14.80 16.15
C ARG A 74 -12.84 15.71 16.95
N THR A 75 -12.70 17.02 16.78
CA THR A 75 -13.58 18.00 17.43
C THR A 75 -15.02 17.84 16.96
N HIS A 76 -15.24 17.62 15.66
CA HIS A 76 -16.57 17.33 15.11
C HIS A 76 -17.15 16.03 15.70
N ALA A 77 -16.36 14.96 15.77
CA ALA A 77 -16.74 13.68 16.36
C ALA A 77 -17.09 13.82 17.85
N ALA A 78 -16.34 14.63 18.61
CA ALA A 78 -16.61 14.89 20.02
C ALA A 78 -17.94 15.60 20.23
N ILE A 79 -18.24 16.64 19.42
CA ILE A 79 -19.51 17.37 19.48
C ILE A 79 -20.69 16.44 19.15
N VAL A 80 -20.53 15.59 18.12
CA VAL A 80 -21.57 14.62 17.75
C VAL A 80 -21.79 13.59 18.86
N ALA A 81 -20.73 13.10 19.49
CA ALA A 81 -20.82 12.17 20.62
C ALA A 81 -21.53 12.82 21.83
N GLU A 82 -21.17 14.06 22.20
CA GLU A 82 -21.81 14.80 23.29
C GLU A 82 -23.32 15.01 23.03
N ARG A 83 -23.70 15.34 21.79
CA ARG A 83 -25.12 15.46 21.41
C ARG A 83 -25.86 14.13 21.40
N ALA A 84 -25.17 13.03 21.06
CA ALA A 84 -25.77 11.70 21.09
C ALA A 84 -26.09 11.26 22.54
N GLU A 85 -25.28 11.67 23.51
CA GLU A 85 -25.50 11.41 24.93
C GLU A 85 -26.58 12.30 25.56
N ASN A 86 -26.83 13.50 24.99
CA ASN A 86 -27.83 14.42 25.52
C ASN A 86 -29.27 13.94 25.23
N PRO A 87 -30.08 13.61 26.26
CA PRO A 87 -31.44 13.09 26.08
C PRO A 87 -32.41 14.08 25.43
N ASN A 88 -32.10 15.38 25.45
CA ASN A 88 -32.95 16.42 24.87
C ASN A 88 -32.78 16.57 23.34
N VAL A 89 -31.80 15.90 22.73
CA VAL A 89 -31.56 15.94 21.29
C VAL A 89 -32.46 14.92 20.59
N TYR A 90 -33.35 15.40 19.72
CA TYR A 90 -34.25 14.58 18.91
C TYR A 90 -33.52 13.53 18.07
N HIS A 91 -34.14 12.35 17.90
CA HIS A 91 -33.58 11.23 17.15
C HIS A 91 -33.21 11.59 15.70
N THR A 92 -34.04 12.40 15.03
CA THR A 92 -33.76 12.89 13.66
C THR A 92 -32.46 13.68 13.59
N ARG A 93 -32.22 14.54 14.60
CA ARG A 93 -30.99 15.32 14.66
C ARG A 93 -29.76 14.44 14.92
N ARG A 94 -29.89 13.41 15.76
CA ARG A 94 -28.80 12.44 15.99
C ARG A 94 -28.46 11.67 14.71
N TYR A 95 -29.49 11.30 13.93
CA TYR A 95 -29.30 10.66 12.64
C TYR A 95 -28.57 11.58 11.65
N GLU A 96 -29.00 12.83 11.52
CA GLU A 96 -28.31 13.84 10.69
C GLU A 96 -26.85 14.05 11.11
N ASP A 97 -26.61 14.23 12.42
CA ASP A 97 -25.26 14.42 12.96
C ASP A 97 -24.38 13.18 12.71
N SER A 98 -24.93 11.97 12.81
CA SER A 98 -24.20 10.72 12.50
C SER A 98 -23.86 10.59 11.01
N ARG A 99 -24.78 10.98 10.13
CA ARG A 99 -24.58 10.97 8.68
C ARG A 99 -23.55 12.00 8.27
N ALA A 100 -23.64 13.22 8.79
CA ALA A 100 -22.66 14.27 8.54
C ALA A 100 -21.26 13.89 9.05
N LEU A 101 -21.17 13.15 10.15
CA LEU A 101 -19.90 12.62 10.67
C LEU A 101 -19.29 11.57 9.72
N ALA A 102 -20.12 10.68 9.15
CA ALA A 102 -19.67 9.69 8.18
C ALA A 102 -19.19 10.35 6.87
N GLU A 103 -19.98 11.28 6.32
CA GLU A 103 -19.63 12.03 5.11
C GLU A 103 -18.31 12.81 5.29
N HIS A 104 -18.10 13.44 6.45
CA HIS A 104 -16.85 14.14 6.75
C HIS A 104 -15.67 13.16 6.88
N ALA A 105 -15.89 11.96 7.43
CA ALA A 105 -14.84 10.94 7.53
C ALA A 105 -14.39 10.48 6.14
N ASP A 106 -15.35 10.16 5.26
CA ASP A 106 -15.06 9.64 3.92
C ASP A 106 -14.37 10.69 3.04
N TYR A 107 -14.81 11.95 3.12
CA TYR A 107 -14.10 13.07 2.48
C TYR A 107 -12.63 13.17 2.92
N LEU A 108 -12.36 13.02 4.22
CA LEU A 108 -10.99 13.07 4.73
C LEU A 108 -10.17 11.84 4.33
N ARG A 109 -10.78 10.65 4.28
CA ARG A 109 -10.10 9.44 3.78
C ARG A 109 -9.64 9.62 2.34
N GLU A 110 -10.52 10.10 1.48
CA GLU A 110 -10.21 10.41 0.08
C GLU A 110 -9.06 11.42 -0.01
N LYS A 111 -9.15 12.54 0.71
CA LYS A 111 -8.08 13.56 0.74
C LYS A 111 -6.74 13.05 1.28
N ILE A 112 -6.74 12.12 2.23
CA ILE A 112 -5.50 11.52 2.76
C ILE A 112 -4.90 10.54 1.74
N ILE A 113 -5.73 9.74 1.07
CA ILE A 113 -5.29 8.75 0.08
C ILE A 113 -4.70 9.43 -1.15
N ASP A 114 -5.34 10.47 -1.66
CA ASP A 114 -4.93 11.20 -2.87
C ASP A 114 -3.69 12.08 -2.67
N ASN A 115 -3.29 12.29 -1.41
CA ASN A 115 -2.19 13.18 -1.08
C ASN A 115 -0.82 12.54 -1.41
N SER A 116 -0.33 12.83 -2.62
CA SER A 116 0.94 12.35 -3.16
C SER A 116 2.17 12.72 -2.31
N ARG A 117 2.08 13.78 -1.49
CA ARG A 117 3.18 14.27 -0.65
C ARG A 117 3.34 13.51 0.66
N LEU A 118 2.33 12.72 1.06
CA LEU A 118 2.44 11.81 2.19
C LEU A 118 3.00 10.47 1.72
N THR A 119 3.97 9.95 2.48
CA THR A 119 4.43 8.56 2.32
C THR A 119 3.31 7.58 2.68
N LEU A 120 3.39 6.35 2.18
CA LEU A 120 2.40 5.30 2.49
C LEU A 120 2.22 5.09 4.01
N THR A 121 3.32 5.14 4.77
CA THR A 121 3.29 5.03 6.23
C THR A 121 2.57 6.21 6.87
N GLU A 122 2.82 7.44 6.41
CA GLU A 122 2.14 8.63 6.93
C GLU A 122 0.64 8.64 6.58
N ARG A 123 0.26 8.19 5.39
CA ARG A 123 -1.15 7.99 5.03
C ARG A 123 -1.80 6.97 5.96
N GLY A 124 -1.12 5.86 6.23
CA GLY A 124 -1.58 4.86 7.20
C GLY A 124 -1.80 5.43 8.60
N ILE A 125 -0.82 6.20 9.11
CA ILE A 125 -0.94 6.86 10.43
C ILE A 125 -2.10 7.86 10.45
N ALA A 126 -2.28 8.64 9.38
CA ALA A 126 -3.37 9.61 9.29
C ALA A 126 -4.75 8.94 9.27
N LEU A 127 -4.90 7.84 8.51
CA LEU A 127 -6.12 7.04 8.48
C LEU A 127 -6.40 6.38 9.84
N ASP A 128 -5.37 5.82 10.48
CA ASP A 128 -5.50 5.24 11.83
C ASP A 128 -5.87 6.32 12.87
N GLY A 129 -5.35 7.54 12.71
CA GLY A 129 -5.70 8.71 13.53
C GLY A 129 -7.14 9.19 13.32
N LEU A 130 -7.64 9.15 12.08
CA LEU A 130 -9.02 9.45 11.73
C LEU A 130 -9.98 8.43 12.35
N ASP A 131 -9.70 7.14 12.18
CA ASP A 131 -10.47 6.05 12.78
C ASP A 131 -10.47 6.13 14.32
N ALA A 132 -9.32 6.45 14.92
CA ALA A 132 -9.23 6.66 16.37
C ALA A 132 -10.08 7.85 16.82
N ALA A 133 -10.11 8.94 16.05
CA ALA A 133 -10.94 10.11 16.34
C ALA A 133 -12.45 9.80 16.26
N THR A 134 -12.89 8.89 15.39
CA THR A 134 -14.28 8.44 15.32
C THR A 134 -14.67 7.60 16.54
N VAL A 135 -13.78 6.71 17.00
CA VAL A 135 -14.08 5.76 18.10
C VAL A 135 -13.87 6.39 19.48
N PHE A 136 -12.83 7.20 19.63
CA PHE A 136 -12.37 7.84 20.86
C PHE A 136 -12.18 9.34 20.66
N PRO A 137 -13.27 10.10 20.45
CA PRO A 137 -13.17 11.52 20.12
C PRO A 137 -12.55 12.37 21.24
N HIS A 138 -12.63 11.89 22.49
CA HIS A 138 -12.04 12.55 23.66
C HIS A 138 -10.55 12.25 23.86
N LEU A 139 -9.97 11.29 23.13
CA LEU A 139 -8.56 10.95 23.26
C LEU A 139 -7.72 11.83 22.32
N GLU A 140 -6.95 12.74 22.90
CA GLU A 140 -5.97 13.53 22.16
C GLU A 140 -4.77 12.64 21.79
N THR A 141 -4.60 12.34 20.50
CA THR A 141 -3.50 11.48 20.01
C THR A 141 -2.13 12.17 20.02
N GLY A 142 -2.04 13.39 20.53
CA GLY A 142 -0.87 14.26 20.34
C GLY A 142 -0.58 14.50 18.85
N ARG A 143 0.65 14.91 18.54
CA ARG A 143 1.14 15.07 17.16
C ARG A 143 1.33 13.68 16.52
N LEU A 144 0.44 13.32 15.59
CA LEU A 144 0.42 12.00 14.92
C LEU A 144 1.75 11.67 14.23
N PHE A 145 2.43 12.70 13.70
CA PHE A 145 3.61 12.52 12.84
C PHE A 145 4.96 12.67 13.54
N ASP A 146 5.02 13.05 14.83
CA ASP A 146 6.28 13.31 15.54
C ASP A 146 7.22 12.09 15.58
N ARG A 147 6.66 10.88 15.42
CA ARG A 147 7.42 9.62 15.33
C ARG A 147 7.31 8.92 13.98
N ALA A 148 6.64 9.49 12.99
CA ALA A 148 6.40 8.81 11.71
C ALA A 148 7.70 8.34 11.03
N HIS A 149 8.78 9.13 11.12
CA HIS A 149 10.11 8.78 10.59
C HIS A 149 10.85 7.69 11.39
N LYS A 150 10.43 7.39 12.63
CA LYS A 150 10.98 6.34 13.50
C LYS A 150 10.17 5.06 13.48
N VAL A 151 8.94 5.10 12.97
CA VAL A 151 8.04 3.95 12.88
C VAL A 151 8.48 3.06 11.73
N LYS A 152 9.42 2.15 12.01
CA LYS A 152 9.78 1.06 11.10
C LYS A 152 8.84 -0.13 11.36
N GLY A 153 7.93 -0.41 10.42
CA GLY A 153 7.17 -1.67 10.26
C GLY A 153 6.38 -2.21 11.47
N ILE A 154 7.08 -2.57 12.54
CA ILE A 154 6.56 -3.19 13.77
C ILE A 154 5.80 -2.20 14.66
N ASP A 155 6.23 -0.95 14.78
CA ASP A 155 5.56 0.00 15.69
C ASP A 155 4.23 0.54 15.10
N ALA A 156 4.10 0.60 13.77
CA ALA A 156 2.83 0.87 13.10
C ALA A 156 1.85 -0.28 13.35
N LEU A 157 2.35 -1.52 13.31
CA LEU A 157 1.57 -2.70 13.68
C LEU A 157 1.18 -2.69 15.16
N ARG A 158 2.04 -2.21 16.07
CA ARG A 158 1.70 -2.04 17.49
C ARG A 158 0.66 -0.96 17.74
N TYR A 159 0.73 0.16 17.02
CA TYR A 159 -0.30 1.20 17.10
C TYR A 159 -1.65 0.68 16.57
N ARG A 160 -1.65 0.01 15.42
CA ARG A 160 -2.83 -0.67 14.87
C ARG A 160 -3.36 -1.76 15.79
N ALA A 161 -2.48 -2.55 16.40
CA ALA A 161 -2.85 -3.58 17.37
C ALA A 161 -3.43 -2.96 18.64
N ARG A 162 -2.95 -1.79 19.08
CA ARG A 162 -3.50 -1.07 20.23
C ARG A 162 -4.89 -0.52 19.94
N VAL A 163 -5.09 0.12 18.78
CA VAL A 163 -6.40 0.60 18.34
C VAL A 163 -7.37 -0.58 18.13
N ALA A 164 -6.90 -1.70 17.58
CA ALA A 164 -7.68 -2.93 17.44
C ALA A 164 -8.02 -3.55 18.80
N GLN A 165 -7.07 -3.61 19.75
CA GLN A 165 -7.29 -4.11 21.10
C GLN A 165 -8.30 -3.27 21.87
N GLU A 166 -8.28 -1.95 21.71
CA GLU A 166 -9.28 -1.06 22.32
C GLU A 166 -10.66 -1.21 21.65
N LYS A 167 -10.72 -1.36 20.30
CA LYS A 167 -11.95 -1.70 19.58
C LYS A 167 -12.54 -3.03 20.08
N THR A 168 -11.73 -4.09 20.21
CA THR A 168 -12.18 -5.41 20.73
C THR A 168 -12.53 -5.35 22.21
N GLY A 169 -11.77 -4.62 23.01
CA GLY A 169 -12.00 -4.46 24.44
C GLY A 169 -13.34 -3.77 24.75
N ARG A 170 -13.78 -2.82 23.92
CA ARG A 170 -15.11 -2.19 24.05
C ARG A 170 -16.23 -3.13 23.60
N ALA A 171 -16.06 -3.85 22.49
CA ALA A 171 -17.01 -4.88 22.08
C ALA A 171 -17.19 -5.94 23.17
N GLN A 172 -16.12 -6.28 23.88
CA GLN A 172 -16.13 -7.23 24.98
C GLN A 172 -16.74 -6.63 26.26
N ARG A 173 -16.46 -5.37 26.62
CA ARG A 173 -17.11 -4.69 27.76
C ARG A 173 -18.60 -4.40 27.56
N VAL A 174 -19.04 -4.14 26.33
CA VAL A 174 -20.47 -4.07 25.97
C VAL A 174 -21.13 -5.44 26.10
N ARG A 175 -20.36 -6.53 25.92
CA ARG A 175 -20.81 -7.92 26.14
C ARG A 175 -20.79 -8.34 27.61
N GLU A 176 -19.92 -7.74 28.43
CA GLU A 176 -19.69 -8.04 29.85
C GLU A 176 -20.42 -7.05 30.78
N VAL A 177 -21.65 -6.66 30.43
CA VAL A 177 -22.59 -6.17 31.46
C VAL A 177 -22.89 -7.36 32.39
N PRO A 178 -22.79 -7.23 33.73
CA PRO A 178 -22.84 -8.37 34.64
C PRO A 178 -24.21 -9.06 34.55
N ARG A 179 -24.25 -10.25 33.93
CA ARG A 179 -25.30 -11.23 34.20
C ARG A 179 -25.07 -11.75 35.61
N ASP A 180 -25.96 -11.31 36.49
CA ASP A 180 -26.06 -11.75 37.87
C ASP A 180 -26.03 -13.28 37.92
N GLN A 181 -25.01 -13.81 38.58
CA GLN A 181 -24.73 -15.24 38.66
C GLN A 181 -25.59 -15.84 39.77
N GLY A 182 -26.65 -16.54 39.38
CA GLY A 182 -27.38 -17.41 40.26
C GLY A 182 -28.22 -18.41 39.49
N GLN A 183 -27.87 -19.70 39.64
CA GLN A 183 -28.63 -20.90 39.27
C GLN A 183 -28.39 -21.49 37.88
N THR A 184 -27.37 -22.36 37.85
CA THR A 184 -27.32 -23.56 37.02
C THR A 184 -28.35 -24.59 37.52
N ALA A 185 -29.41 -24.81 36.75
CA ALA A 185 -30.11 -26.09 36.63
C ALA A 185 -31.07 -26.05 35.42
N ASP A 186 -30.81 -26.90 34.42
CA ASP A 186 -31.71 -27.35 33.35
C ASP A 186 -32.80 -26.39 32.83
N LEU A 187 -32.52 -25.62 31.77
CA LEU A 187 -33.55 -24.98 30.93
C LEU A 187 -33.13 -24.87 29.44
N PRO A 188 -34.12 -24.86 28.51
CA PRO A 188 -33.94 -25.13 27.08
C PRO A 188 -33.22 -23.99 26.35
N ARG A 189 -32.63 -24.31 25.20
CA ARG A 189 -31.91 -23.40 24.28
C ARG A 189 -32.50 -21.97 24.33
N VAL A 190 -31.70 -21.05 24.86
CA VAL A 190 -32.03 -19.62 24.98
C VAL A 190 -32.47 -19.08 23.63
N ASN A 191 -33.72 -18.64 23.56
CA ASN A 191 -34.31 -17.93 22.43
C ASN A 191 -33.49 -16.68 22.11
N GLU A 192 -32.81 -16.67 20.97
CA GLU A 192 -32.38 -15.43 20.33
C GLU A 192 -33.64 -14.58 20.05
N PRO A 193 -33.59 -13.25 20.30
CA PRO A 193 -34.76 -12.39 20.13
C PRO A 193 -35.22 -12.40 18.66
N GLU A 194 -36.52 -12.60 18.46
CA GLU A 194 -37.15 -12.52 17.15
C GLU A 194 -37.05 -11.08 16.63
N ARG A 195 -36.44 -10.92 15.46
CA ARG A 195 -36.04 -9.61 14.93
C ARG A 195 -37.16 -8.93 14.15
N PHE A 196 -38.01 -9.67 13.47
CA PHE A 196 -39.06 -9.12 12.62
C PHE A 196 -40.41 -9.39 13.26
N ALA A 197 -41.22 -8.36 13.43
CA ALA A 197 -42.60 -8.48 13.86
C ALA A 197 -43.52 -8.33 12.64
N THR A 198 -44.47 -9.25 12.48
CA THR A 198 -45.48 -9.23 11.43
C THR A 198 -46.85 -8.97 12.04
N ARG A 199 -47.65 -8.16 11.36
CA ARG A 199 -49.06 -7.91 11.71
C ARG A 199 -49.91 -8.05 10.46
N LEU A 200 -50.88 -8.94 10.51
CA LEU A 200 -51.94 -9.10 9.50
C LEU A 200 -53.25 -8.62 10.12
N THR A 201 -53.82 -7.55 9.60
CA THR A 201 -55.15 -7.07 10.02
C THR A 201 -56.15 -7.37 8.91
N TRP A 202 -57.12 -8.20 9.22
CA TRP A 202 -58.17 -8.63 8.31
C TRP A 202 -59.40 -7.75 8.51
N SER A 203 -60.05 -7.36 7.42
CA SER A 203 -61.34 -6.65 7.43
C SER A 203 -62.30 -7.37 6.50
N ASP A 204 -63.39 -7.91 7.06
CA ASP A 204 -64.41 -8.60 6.26
C ASP A 204 -65.51 -7.63 5.77
N PRO A 205 -66.36 -8.07 4.82
CA PRO A 205 -67.44 -7.24 4.29
C PRO A 205 -68.54 -6.92 5.30
N GLN A 206 -68.62 -7.67 6.40
CA GLN A 206 -69.59 -7.47 7.46
C GLN A 206 -69.08 -6.44 8.50
N GLY A 207 -67.87 -5.91 8.31
CA GLY A 207 -67.26 -4.91 9.17
C GLY A 207 -66.49 -5.48 10.37
N TRP A 208 -66.27 -6.80 10.42
CA TRP A 208 -65.42 -7.40 11.44
C TRP A 208 -63.95 -7.17 11.10
N VAL A 209 -63.20 -6.75 12.11
CA VAL A 209 -61.76 -6.55 12.02
C VAL A 209 -61.06 -7.41 13.06
N TRP A 210 -60.09 -8.21 12.64
CA TRP A 210 -59.22 -8.97 13.55
C TRP A 210 -57.77 -8.90 13.10
N SER A 211 -56.84 -9.02 14.06
CA SER A 211 -55.41 -8.96 13.77
C SER A 211 -54.70 -10.22 14.27
N GLU A 212 -53.79 -10.73 13.44
CA GLU A 212 -52.84 -11.77 13.78
C GLU A 212 -51.44 -11.17 13.86
N LEU A 213 -50.71 -11.56 14.90
CA LEU A 213 -49.34 -11.11 15.14
C LEU A 213 -48.41 -12.31 15.01
N GLY A 214 -47.34 -12.13 14.25
CA GLY A 214 -46.26 -13.09 14.13
C GLY A 214 -44.93 -12.42 14.42
N SER A 215 -43.94 -13.27 14.60
CA SER A 215 -42.57 -12.84 14.82
C SER A 215 -41.63 -13.86 14.21
N ALA A 216 -40.54 -13.39 13.64
CA ALA A 216 -39.58 -14.21 12.94
C ALA A 216 -38.16 -13.66 13.09
N ARG A 217 -37.17 -14.54 12.91
CA ARG A 217 -35.75 -14.15 13.00
C ARG A 217 -35.22 -13.49 11.74
N THR A 218 -35.79 -13.84 10.60
CA THR A 218 -35.39 -13.33 9.29
C THR A 218 -36.60 -12.79 8.56
N GLU A 219 -36.37 -11.84 7.65
CA GLU A 219 -37.40 -11.28 6.78
C GLU A 219 -38.07 -12.36 5.93
N ALA A 220 -37.28 -13.33 5.43
CA ALA A 220 -37.80 -14.48 4.70
C ALA A 220 -38.74 -15.34 5.57
N ALA A 221 -38.36 -15.64 6.81
CA ALA A 221 -39.23 -16.40 7.72
C ALA A 221 -40.48 -15.62 8.14
N ALA A 222 -40.40 -14.29 8.22
CA ALA A 222 -41.57 -13.42 8.41
C ALA A 222 -42.52 -13.52 7.20
N ALA A 223 -41.97 -13.51 5.98
CA ALA A 223 -42.76 -13.67 4.77
C ALA A 223 -43.39 -15.06 4.64
N ASP A 224 -42.64 -16.13 4.98
CA ASP A 224 -43.15 -17.51 5.00
C ASP A 224 -44.30 -17.65 6.01
N TRP A 225 -44.14 -17.07 7.20
CA TRP A 225 -45.21 -17.04 8.20
C TRP A 225 -46.47 -16.34 7.67
N VAL A 226 -46.31 -15.21 6.96
CA VAL A 226 -47.44 -14.53 6.33
C VAL A 226 -48.09 -15.39 5.27
N HIS A 227 -47.30 -16.01 4.38
CA HIS A 227 -47.82 -16.92 3.35
C HIS A 227 -48.62 -18.08 3.94
N ASP A 228 -48.11 -18.70 5.00
CA ASP A 228 -48.77 -19.81 5.68
C ASP A 228 -50.08 -19.37 6.36
N ASN A 229 -50.16 -18.16 6.92
CA ASN A 229 -51.41 -17.66 7.49
C ASN A 229 -52.42 -17.27 6.42
N LEU A 230 -51.99 -16.60 5.35
CA LEU A 230 -52.86 -16.27 4.21
C LEU A 230 -53.42 -17.53 3.52
N ALA A 231 -52.64 -18.61 3.46
CA ALA A 231 -53.04 -19.88 2.87
C ALA A 231 -53.97 -20.71 3.76
N ARG A 232 -53.82 -20.62 5.10
CA ARG A 232 -54.64 -21.37 6.06
C ARG A 232 -55.94 -20.67 6.43
N ALA A 233 -55.99 -19.34 6.31
CA ALA A 233 -57.17 -18.57 6.66
C ALA A 233 -58.32 -18.84 5.68
N ASN A 234 -59.48 -19.23 6.21
CA ASN A 234 -60.72 -19.26 5.44
C ASN A 234 -61.38 -17.88 5.53
N TRP A 235 -61.22 -17.07 4.48
CA TRP A 235 -61.79 -15.73 4.39
C TRP A 235 -62.99 -15.69 3.42
N MET A 236 -63.92 -14.76 3.67
CA MET A 236 -65.08 -14.55 2.80
C MET A 236 -64.67 -13.78 1.52
N PRO A 237 -65.41 -13.91 0.41
CA PRO A 237 -65.26 -13.00 -0.72
C PRO A 237 -65.27 -11.54 -0.26
N ASP A 238 -64.47 -10.68 -0.89
CA ASP A 238 -64.29 -9.25 -0.56
C ASP A 238 -63.62 -8.95 0.81
N THR A 239 -63.05 -9.95 1.48
CA THR A 239 -62.17 -9.72 2.63
C THR A 239 -60.89 -9.00 2.19
N THR A 240 -60.52 -7.95 2.90
CA THR A 240 -59.24 -7.24 2.71
C THR A 240 -58.29 -7.54 3.85
N VAL A 241 -56.99 -7.51 3.58
CA VAL A 241 -55.94 -7.69 4.57
C VAL A 241 -54.93 -6.55 4.46
N GLU A 242 -54.57 -6.00 5.61
CA GLU A 242 -53.45 -5.08 5.78
C GLU A 242 -52.27 -5.85 6.38
N LEU A 243 -51.14 -5.89 5.68
CA LEU A 243 -49.92 -6.52 6.12
C LEU A 243 -48.90 -5.45 6.51
N ASN A 244 -48.29 -5.59 7.68
CA ASN A 244 -47.14 -4.80 8.12
C ASN A 244 -46.03 -5.73 8.63
N ILE A 245 -44.81 -5.61 8.08
CA ILE A 245 -43.60 -6.27 8.57
C ILE A 245 -42.64 -5.19 9.08
N THR A 246 -42.25 -5.25 10.34
CA THR A 246 -41.40 -4.24 11.00
C THR A 246 -40.16 -4.90 11.59
N ASP A 247 -38.98 -4.28 11.40
CA ASP A 247 -37.78 -4.67 12.14
C ASP A 247 -37.91 -4.14 13.58
N THR A 248 -37.88 -5.02 14.57
CA THR A 248 -37.94 -4.64 15.99
C THR A 248 -36.75 -3.78 16.41
N HIS A 249 -35.64 -3.82 15.66
CA HIS A 249 -34.46 -2.99 15.90
C HIS A 249 -34.58 -1.60 15.25
N ASP A 250 -35.41 -1.46 14.21
CA ASP A 250 -35.67 -0.19 13.52
C ASP A 250 -37.17 0.13 13.58
N GLN A 251 -37.58 0.78 14.67
CA GLN A 251 -38.99 1.07 14.95
C GLN A 251 -39.54 2.26 14.13
N THR A 252 -38.78 2.79 13.17
CA THR A 252 -39.13 4.05 12.51
C THR A 252 -40.15 3.89 11.39
N ALA A 253 -40.19 2.73 10.70
CA ALA A 253 -41.20 2.39 9.70
C ALA A 253 -41.28 0.88 9.43
N PRO A 254 -42.44 0.33 9.01
CA PRO A 254 -42.50 -1.04 8.51
C PRO A 254 -41.63 -1.17 7.25
N ILE A 255 -40.80 -2.20 7.20
CA ILE A 255 -39.95 -2.53 6.05
C ILE A 255 -40.82 -2.90 4.84
N TYR A 256 -41.96 -3.54 5.11
CA TYR A 256 -42.93 -3.90 4.11
C TYR A 256 -44.34 -3.60 4.62
N ARG A 257 -45.12 -2.91 3.80
CA ARG A 257 -46.55 -2.66 4.03
C ARG A 257 -47.32 -2.86 2.74
N ASP A 258 -48.40 -3.63 2.82
CA ASP A 258 -49.31 -3.83 1.70
C ASP A 258 -50.75 -3.93 2.20
N TYR A 259 -51.72 -3.64 1.33
CA TYR A 259 -53.14 -3.68 1.63
C TYR A 259 -53.93 -4.12 0.41
N GLY A 260 -54.83 -5.08 0.57
CA GLY A 260 -55.74 -5.49 -0.50
C GLY A 260 -56.33 -6.87 -0.28
N GLU A 261 -56.74 -7.53 -1.37
CA GLU A 261 -57.19 -8.92 -1.28
C GLU A 261 -56.04 -9.84 -0.84
N PRO A 262 -56.31 -10.85 0.01
CA PRO A 262 -55.29 -11.79 0.52
C PRO A 262 -54.39 -12.39 -0.56
N ARG A 263 -54.94 -12.71 -1.74
CA ARG A 263 -54.18 -13.25 -2.87
C ARG A 263 -53.24 -12.22 -3.51
N ALA A 264 -53.67 -10.97 -3.62
CA ALA A 264 -52.86 -9.89 -4.17
C ALA A 264 -51.69 -9.57 -3.22
N VAL A 265 -51.96 -9.48 -1.92
CA VAL A 265 -50.94 -9.23 -0.89
C VAL A 265 -49.90 -10.36 -0.86
N ALA A 266 -50.33 -11.63 -0.95
CA ALA A 266 -49.40 -12.75 -1.08
C ALA A 266 -48.54 -12.65 -2.35
N GLY A 267 -49.13 -12.33 -3.50
CA GLY A 267 -48.39 -12.18 -4.76
C GLY A 267 -47.34 -11.06 -4.71
N ASN A 268 -47.70 -9.92 -4.13
CA ASN A 268 -46.82 -8.76 -3.96
C ASN A 268 -45.67 -9.07 -2.99
N LEU A 269 -45.95 -9.76 -1.88
CA LEU A 269 -44.94 -10.18 -0.91
C LEU A 269 -43.93 -11.17 -1.51
N ALA A 270 -44.41 -12.13 -2.30
CA ALA A 270 -43.55 -13.06 -3.03
C ALA A 270 -42.67 -12.35 -4.08
N ALA A 271 -43.22 -11.35 -4.77
CA ALA A 271 -42.47 -10.53 -5.72
C ALA A 271 -41.39 -9.69 -5.01
N TYR A 272 -41.70 -9.13 -3.84
CA TYR A 272 -40.79 -8.35 -3.01
C TYR A 272 -39.62 -9.19 -2.50
N THR A 273 -39.90 -10.32 -1.84
CA THR A 273 -38.86 -11.23 -1.32
C THR A 273 -38.03 -11.85 -2.45
N GLY A 274 -38.65 -12.20 -3.58
CA GLY A 274 -37.94 -12.69 -4.77
C GLY A 274 -37.05 -11.64 -5.43
N ALA A 275 -37.42 -10.36 -5.41
CA ALA A 275 -36.57 -9.26 -5.89
C ALA A 275 -35.37 -9.04 -4.97
N GLN A 276 -35.58 -9.10 -3.66
CA GLN A 276 -34.52 -8.94 -2.66
C GLN A 276 -33.52 -10.10 -2.68
N GLN A 277 -33.96 -11.34 -2.89
CA GLN A 277 -33.06 -12.49 -3.09
C GLN A 277 -32.20 -12.36 -4.35
N ARG A 278 -32.72 -11.71 -5.42
CA ARG A 278 -31.94 -11.44 -6.63
C ARG A 278 -30.85 -10.39 -6.38
N THR A 279 -31.14 -9.34 -5.62
CA THR A 279 -30.11 -8.38 -5.18
C THR A 279 -29.10 -9.02 -4.25
N LEU A 280 -29.52 -9.82 -3.26
CA LEU A 280 -28.59 -10.52 -2.38
C LEU A 280 -27.70 -11.53 -3.13
N ARG A 281 -28.21 -12.24 -4.15
CA ARG A 281 -27.37 -13.08 -5.01
C ARG A 281 -26.40 -12.27 -5.87
N ARG A 282 -26.82 -11.08 -6.32
CA ARG A 282 -25.95 -10.15 -7.06
C ARG A 282 -24.85 -9.60 -6.17
N ASP A 283 -25.17 -9.27 -4.93
CA ASP A 283 -24.24 -8.74 -3.94
C ASP A 283 -23.30 -9.84 -3.43
N ALA A 284 -23.80 -11.05 -3.17
CA ALA A 284 -22.98 -12.22 -2.85
C ALA A 284 -22.07 -12.64 -4.02
N ALA A 285 -22.51 -12.48 -5.28
CA ALA A 285 -21.65 -12.67 -6.45
C ALA A 285 -20.60 -11.54 -6.58
N ALA A 286 -20.94 -10.31 -6.20
CA ALA A 286 -19.99 -9.18 -6.14
C ALA A 286 -18.98 -9.34 -4.99
N GLU A 287 -19.40 -9.91 -3.87
CA GLU A 287 -18.58 -10.22 -2.71
C GLU A 287 -17.69 -11.45 -2.97
N ALA A 288 -18.19 -12.48 -3.67
CA ALA A 288 -17.37 -13.58 -4.19
C ALA A 288 -16.35 -13.12 -5.26
N ALA A 289 -16.61 -11.98 -5.90
CA ALA A 289 -15.66 -11.34 -6.81
C ALA A 289 -14.62 -10.47 -6.07
N HIS A 290 -14.81 -10.14 -4.79
CA HIS A 290 -13.81 -9.44 -3.99
C HIS A 290 -12.58 -10.34 -3.75
N GLY A 291 -11.52 -10.08 -4.52
CA GLY A 291 -10.25 -10.79 -4.46
C GLY A 291 -9.81 -11.39 -5.79
N ARG A 292 -10.72 -11.51 -6.78
CA ARG A 292 -10.40 -12.02 -8.12
C ARG A 292 -10.04 -10.87 -9.05
N ARG A 293 -8.89 -10.97 -9.72
CA ARG A 293 -8.31 -9.87 -10.48
C ARG A 293 -8.98 -9.65 -11.84
N TRP A 294 -9.55 -10.68 -12.46
CA TRP A 294 -10.05 -10.59 -13.84
C TRP A 294 -11.54 -10.86 -13.94
N THR A 295 -12.24 -10.06 -14.74
CA THR A 295 -13.66 -10.25 -15.07
C THR A 295 -13.83 -10.40 -16.57
N SER A 296 -14.44 -11.49 -17.01
CA SER A 296 -14.81 -11.70 -18.42
C SER A 296 -16.30 -11.61 -18.62
N VAL A 297 -16.73 -10.99 -19.72
CA VAL A 297 -18.14 -10.88 -20.11
C VAL A 297 -18.31 -11.34 -21.55
N VAL A 298 -19.17 -12.32 -21.79
CA VAL A 298 -19.58 -12.79 -23.12
C VAL A 298 -21.03 -12.37 -23.36
N ARG A 299 -21.26 -11.63 -24.44
CA ARG A 299 -22.60 -11.22 -24.90
C ARG A 299 -22.89 -11.89 -26.24
N TYR A 300 -24.06 -12.50 -26.36
CA TYR A 300 -24.50 -13.19 -27.57
C TYR A 300 -26.02 -13.11 -27.74
N HIS A 301 -26.51 -13.32 -28.96
CA HIS A 301 -27.95 -13.51 -29.22
C HIS A 301 -28.31 -15.00 -29.24
N ALA A 302 -29.43 -15.38 -28.64
CA ALA A 302 -29.89 -16.76 -28.67
C ALA A 302 -30.38 -17.14 -30.09
N PRO A 303 -30.28 -18.42 -30.51
CA PRO A 303 -30.84 -18.85 -31.78
C PRO A 303 -32.34 -18.54 -31.86
N GLY A 304 -32.76 -17.77 -32.88
CA GLY A 304 -34.15 -17.39 -33.12
C GLY A 304 -34.57 -16.02 -32.57
N ASP A 305 -33.77 -15.40 -31.70
CA ASP A 305 -33.97 -14.02 -31.22
C ASP A 305 -33.11 -13.07 -32.08
N LEU A 306 -33.66 -12.58 -33.18
CA LEU A 306 -33.05 -11.51 -34.00
C LEU A 306 -33.43 -10.10 -33.52
N ASP A 307 -34.32 -10.00 -32.53
CA ASP A 307 -34.64 -8.72 -31.90
C ASP A 307 -33.42 -8.22 -31.13
N ALA A 308 -32.94 -7.03 -31.51
CA ALA A 308 -31.74 -6.39 -30.97
C ALA A 308 -31.78 -6.24 -29.42
N ASP A 309 -32.98 -6.31 -28.83
CA ASP A 309 -33.21 -6.08 -27.40
C ASP A 309 -32.98 -7.32 -26.53
N ARG A 310 -32.84 -8.53 -27.11
CA ARG A 310 -32.61 -9.77 -26.35
C ARG A 310 -31.14 -10.22 -26.45
N ILE A 311 -30.30 -9.58 -25.65
CA ILE A 311 -28.89 -9.94 -25.51
C ILE A 311 -28.71 -10.80 -24.25
N SER A 312 -28.22 -12.02 -24.43
CA SER A 312 -27.79 -12.86 -23.31
C SER A 312 -26.39 -12.46 -22.87
N VAL A 313 -26.16 -12.37 -21.57
CA VAL A 313 -24.88 -11.95 -20.99
C VAL A 313 -24.40 -12.99 -19.98
N LEU A 314 -23.24 -13.59 -20.24
CA LEU A 314 -22.54 -14.47 -19.32
C LEU A 314 -21.35 -13.71 -18.72
N ARG A 315 -21.11 -13.90 -17.42
CA ARG A 315 -19.98 -13.31 -16.71
C ARG A 315 -19.19 -14.36 -15.96
N GLY A 316 -17.87 -14.26 -16.01
CA GLY A 316 -16.94 -15.09 -15.26
C GLY A 316 -15.97 -14.23 -14.46
N TYR A 317 -15.55 -14.71 -13.30
CA TYR A 317 -14.63 -14.04 -12.38
C TYR A 317 -13.44 -14.95 -12.10
N HIS A 318 -12.24 -14.46 -12.34
CA HIS A 318 -11.03 -15.28 -12.45
C HIS A 318 -9.87 -14.66 -11.69
N ASP A 319 -9.03 -15.51 -11.10
CA ASP A 319 -7.89 -15.07 -10.30
C ASP A 319 -6.76 -14.54 -11.21
N ASP A 320 -6.63 -15.10 -12.40
CA ASP A 320 -5.67 -14.69 -13.42
C ASP A 320 -6.30 -14.48 -14.81
N ARG A 321 -5.52 -13.87 -15.70
CA ARG A 321 -5.92 -13.54 -17.08
C ARG A 321 -6.13 -14.79 -17.91
N GLU A 322 -5.36 -15.84 -17.62
CA GLU A 322 -5.26 -17.07 -18.38
C GLU A 322 -6.52 -17.93 -18.23
N ASP A 323 -6.98 -18.12 -17.00
CA ASP A 323 -8.25 -18.74 -16.66
C ASP A 323 -9.42 -17.95 -17.25
N SER A 324 -9.31 -16.63 -17.27
CA SER A 324 -10.33 -15.79 -17.89
C SER A 324 -10.42 -15.98 -19.41
N ALA A 325 -9.28 -15.99 -20.11
CA ALA A 325 -9.22 -16.23 -21.54
C ALA A 325 -9.72 -17.65 -21.90
N ARG A 326 -9.32 -18.65 -21.11
CA ARG A 326 -9.76 -20.05 -21.28
C ARG A 326 -11.27 -20.18 -21.08
N TRP A 327 -11.81 -19.57 -20.02
CA TRP A 327 -13.24 -19.57 -19.75
C TRP A 327 -14.04 -18.94 -20.89
N VAL A 328 -13.59 -17.80 -21.43
CA VAL A 328 -14.26 -17.18 -22.58
C VAL A 328 -14.18 -18.08 -23.81
N HIS A 329 -13.02 -18.67 -24.09
CA HIS A 329 -12.83 -19.60 -25.21
C HIS A 329 -13.80 -20.78 -25.12
N ASP A 330 -13.83 -21.47 -23.98
CA ASP A 330 -14.70 -22.63 -23.76
C ASP A 330 -16.18 -22.24 -23.75
N THR A 331 -16.52 -21.07 -23.22
CA THR A 331 -17.88 -20.53 -23.25
C THR A 331 -18.32 -20.28 -24.69
N VAL A 332 -17.55 -19.53 -25.48
CA VAL A 332 -17.90 -19.24 -26.88
C VAL A 332 -17.98 -20.52 -27.73
N LYS A 333 -17.10 -21.50 -27.46
CA LYS A 333 -17.09 -22.80 -28.15
C LYS A 333 -18.28 -23.70 -27.79
N SER A 334 -18.71 -23.67 -26.52
CA SER A 334 -19.82 -24.49 -26.03
C SER A 334 -21.20 -23.88 -26.32
N LEU A 335 -21.26 -22.58 -26.60
CA LEU A 335 -22.49 -21.93 -26.99
C LEU A 335 -22.96 -22.50 -28.34
N ASN A 336 -24.17 -23.08 -28.33
CA ASN A 336 -24.83 -23.53 -29.54
C ASN A 336 -25.50 -22.32 -30.23
N ILE A 337 -24.71 -21.60 -31.02
CA ILE A 337 -25.09 -20.32 -31.64
C ILE A 337 -25.39 -20.54 -33.13
N ALA A 338 -26.46 -19.90 -33.64
CA ALA A 338 -26.72 -19.89 -35.07
C ALA A 338 -25.53 -19.27 -35.85
N PRO A 339 -25.17 -19.78 -37.05
CA PRO A 339 -23.96 -19.35 -37.78
C PRO A 339 -23.87 -17.86 -38.13
N ARG A 340 -24.96 -17.10 -37.99
CA ARG A 340 -25.04 -15.67 -38.32
C ARG A 340 -25.06 -14.75 -37.12
N THR A 341 -24.98 -15.29 -35.91
CA THR A 341 -25.06 -14.48 -34.70
C THR A 341 -23.71 -13.84 -34.37
N ARG A 342 -23.74 -12.57 -33.96
CA ARG A 342 -22.56 -11.89 -33.44
C ARG A 342 -22.38 -12.17 -31.95
N VAL A 343 -21.16 -12.49 -31.57
CA VAL A 343 -20.70 -12.62 -30.19
C VAL A 343 -19.76 -11.47 -29.91
N SER A 344 -19.83 -10.91 -28.70
CA SER A 344 -18.79 -10.03 -28.19
C SER A 344 -18.29 -10.54 -26.85
N ALA A 345 -16.98 -10.64 -26.71
CA ALA A 345 -16.31 -10.97 -25.46
C ALA A 345 -15.47 -9.78 -25.02
N THR A 346 -15.50 -9.48 -23.73
CA THR A 346 -14.64 -8.46 -23.12
C THR A 346 -13.94 -9.02 -21.90
N LEU A 347 -12.68 -8.63 -21.71
CA LEU A 347 -11.85 -8.97 -20.57
C LEU A 347 -11.48 -7.69 -19.82
N TRP A 348 -11.64 -7.70 -18.50
CA TRP A 348 -11.42 -6.54 -17.63
C TRP A 348 -10.46 -6.91 -16.50
N ASP A 349 -9.41 -6.10 -16.30
CA ASP A 349 -8.63 -6.11 -15.05
C ASP A 349 -9.40 -5.34 -13.96
N THR A 350 -9.29 -5.77 -12.72
CA THR A 350 -10.03 -5.17 -11.59
C THR A 350 -9.57 -3.74 -11.37
N GLY A 351 -10.51 -2.80 -11.48
CA GLY A 351 -10.23 -1.36 -11.39
C GLY A 351 -9.88 -0.69 -12.72
N ALA A 352 -9.84 -1.43 -13.84
CA ALA A 352 -9.67 -0.83 -15.16
C ALA A 352 -10.97 -0.12 -15.61
N VAL A 353 -10.82 1.13 -16.07
CA VAL A 353 -11.94 1.95 -16.59
C VAL A 353 -12.39 1.47 -17.99
N GLN A 354 -11.53 0.77 -18.71
CA GLN A 354 -11.79 0.21 -20.04
C GLN A 354 -11.41 -1.28 -20.06
N PRO A 355 -12.06 -2.09 -20.92
CA PRO A 355 -11.71 -3.50 -21.06
C PRO A 355 -10.28 -3.61 -21.62
N THR A 356 -9.48 -4.48 -21.02
CA THR A 356 -8.12 -4.79 -21.46
C THR A 356 -8.13 -5.42 -22.86
N HIS A 357 -9.13 -6.26 -23.14
CA HIS A 357 -9.33 -6.86 -24.46
C HIS A 357 -10.80 -6.90 -24.85
N VAL A 358 -11.05 -6.73 -26.16
CA VAL A 358 -12.39 -6.78 -26.76
C VAL A 358 -12.30 -7.57 -28.05
N ALA A 359 -13.09 -8.65 -28.13
CA ALA A 359 -13.25 -9.47 -29.31
C ALA A 359 -14.73 -9.40 -29.74
N ALA A 360 -15.01 -9.13 -31.00
CA ALA A 360 -16.38 -9.10 -31.50
C ALA A 360 -16.46 -9.59 -32.95
N GLY A 361 -17.41 -10.48 -33.25
CA GLY A 361 -17.53 -11.10 -34.56
C GLY A 361 -18.41 -12.34 -34.55
N SER A 362 -18.25 -13.20 -35.54
CA SER A 362 -18.71 -14.58 -35.50
C SER A 362 -18.03 -15.35 -34.35
N PRO A 363 -18.61 -16.46 -33.86
CA PRO A 363 -17.99 -17.27 -32.81
C PRO A 363 -16.55 -17.71 -33.17
N SER A 364 -16.31 -18.03 -34.45
CA SER A 364 -14.97 -18.38 -34.96
C SER A 364 -13.98 -17.23 -34.90
N GLU A 365 -14.37 -16.02 -35.34
CA GLU A 365 -13.51 -14.83 -35.28
C GLU A 365 -13.20 -14.44 -33.84
N VAL A 366 -14.18 -14.54 -32.93
CA VAL A 366 -13.97 -14.27 -31.50
C VAL A 366 -13.02 -15.29 -30.89
N ILE A 367 -13.17 -16.58 -31.22
CA ILE A 367 -12.26 -17.63 -30.76
C ILE A 367 -10.82 -17.40 -31.26
N GLU A 368 -10.68 -16.96 -32.51
CA GLU A 368 -9.39 -16.64 -33.12
C GLU A 368 -8.74 -15.41 -32.47
N ASP A 369 -9.48 -14.32 -32.28
CA ASP A 369 -8.97 -13.10 -31.61
C ASP A 369 -8.58 -13.37 -30.15
N ILE A 370 -9.34 -14.20 -29.43
CA ILE A 370 -8.96 -14.66 -28.08
C ILE A 370 -7.65 -15.44 -28.14
N ARG A 371 -7.51 -16.34 -29.12
CA ARG A 371 -6.29 -17.15 -29.30
C ARG A 371 -5.07 -16.32 -29.63
N GLU A 372 -5.23 -15.26 -30.40
CA GLU A 372 -4.09 -14.44 -30.82
C GLU A 372 -3.70 -13.38 -29.80
N ARG A 373 -4.67 -12.75 -29.13
CA ARG A 373 -4.43 -11.50 -28.38
C ARG A 373 -4.66 -11.59 -26.89
N TRP A 374 -5.46 -12.55 -26.43
CA TRP A 374 -5.86 -12.60 -25.03
C TRP A 374 -4.92 -13.47 -24.20
N TYR A 375 -4.29 -14.45 -24.84
CA TYR A 375 -3.27 -15.28 -24.22
C TYR A 375 -1.97 -14.53 -24.04
N ARG A 376 -1.33 -14.77 -22.89
CA ARG A 376 -0.11 -14.11 -22.48
C ARG A 376 1.08 -14.52 -23.35
N TYR A 377 1.16 -15.80 -23.71
CA TYR A 377 2.29 -16.31 -24.49
C TYR A 377 1.91 -16.50 -25.95
N GLY A 378 2.81 -16.16 -26.86
CA GLY A 378 2.69 -16.41 -28.29
C GLY A 378 3.87 -17.23 -28.79
N ALA A 379 3.63 -18.30 -29.55
CA ALA A 379 4.65 -19.06 -30.25
C ALA A 379 4.61 -18.71 -31.74
N GLN A 380 5.77 -18.57 -32.35
CA GLN A 380 5.96 -18.35 -33.77
C GLN A 380 6.98 -19.34 -34.31
N ILE A 381 6.66 -20.01 -35.41
CA ILE A 381 7.59 -20.86 -36.17
C ILE A 381 7.70 -20.35 -37.60
N SER A 382 8.93 -20.27 -38.10
CA SER A 382 9.25 -19.83 -39.45
C SER A 382 10.15 -20.85 -40.13
N TYR A 383 9.78 -21.34 -41.30
CA TYR A 383 10.54 -22.35 -42.05
C TYR A 383 10.27 -22.24 -43.56
N VAL A 384 11.16 -22.79 -44.38
CA VAL A 384 10.98 -22.89 -45.83
C VAL A 384 10.58 -24.33 -46.18
N PRO A 385 9.36 -24.57 -46.68
CA PRO A 385 8.90 -25.92 -47.04
C PRO A 385 9.73 -26.54 -48.16
N GLU A 386 9.81 -27.87 -48.19
CA GLU A 386 10.40 -28.60 -49.31
C GLU A 386 9.69 -28.27 -50.64
N GLY A 387 10.43 -27.73 -51.61
CA GLY A 387 9.90 -27.34 -52.93
C GLY A 387 9.24 -25.96 -53.00
N ALA A 388 9.33 -25.13 -51.95
CA ALA A 388 8.83 -23.77 -51.94
C ALA A 388 9.96 -22.73 -51.87
N ASP A 389 9.79 -21.59 -52.54
CA ASP A 389 10.75 -20.48 -52.56
C ASP A 389 10.46 -19.41 -51.48
N GLN A 390 9.42 -19.60 -50.66
CA GLN A 390 8.98 -18.63 -49.66
C GLN A 390 8.91 -19.27 -48.27
N ALA A 391 9.30 -18.49 -47.26
CA ALA A 391 9.16 -18.87 -45.86
C ALA A 391 7.69 -18.84 -45.45
N VAL A 392 7.27 -19.88 -44.74
CA VAL A 392 5.98 -19.96 -44.06
C VAL A 392 6.18 -19.51 -42.62
N HIS A 393 5.28 -18.65 -42.13
CA HIS A 393 5.24 -18.18 -40.76
C HIS A 393 3.93 -18.64 -40.13
N GLU A 394 4.01 -19.40 -39.05
CA GLU A 394 2.84 -19.81 -38.27
C GLU A 394 2.96 -19.25 -36.86
N THR A 395 1.90 -18.58 -36.39
CA THR A 395 1.86 -17.95 -35.07
C THR A 395 0.63 -18.45 -34.31
N ARG A 396 0.78 -18.70 -33.00
CA ARG A 396 -0.33 -19.13 -32.14
C ARG A 396 -0.14 -18.67 -30.70
N GLY A 397 -1.19 -18.16 -30.06
CA GLY A 397 -1.18 -17.87 -28.64
C GLY A 397 -1.54 -19.07 -27.77
N HIS A 398 -0.93 -19.14 -26.59
CA HIS A 398 -1.06 -20.23 -25.63
C HIS A 398 -1.17 -19.73 -24.20
N VAL A 399 -1.82 -20.55 -23.37
CA VAL A 399 -2.15 -20.19 -22.00
C VAL A 399 -0.91 -20.19 -21.10
N SER A 400 0.13 -20.94 -21.48
CA SER A 400 1.39 -21.01 -20.73
C SER A 400 2.58 -21.18 -21.66
N GLU A 401 3.77 -20.86 -21.15
CA GLU A 401 5.04 -21.13 -21.82
C GLU A 401 5.21 -22.61 -22.16
N ALA A 402 4.84 -23.52 -21.25
CA ALA A 402 4.92 -24.96 -21.48
C ALA A 402 4.03 -25.41 -22.66
N GLU A 403 2.82 -24.86 -22.77
CA GLU A 403 1.92 -25.16 -23.88
C GLU A 403 2.40 -24.57 -25.21
N CYS A 404 3.05 -23.39 -25.19
CA CYS A 404 3.77 -22.84 -26.35
C CYS A 404 4.84 -23.83 -26.83
N VAL A 405 5.66 -24.34 -25.91
CA VAL A 405 6.76 -25.28 -26.21
C VAL A 405 6.19 -26.59 -26.78
N ASP A 406 5.17 -27.16 -26.15
CA ASP A 406 4.53 -28.41 -26.60
C ASP A 406 3.84 -28.26 -27.96
N TRP A 407 3.23 -27.10 -28.25
CA TRP A 407 2.67 -26.83 -29.57
C TRP A 407 3.77 -26.70 -30.62
N THR A 408 4.82 -25.95 -30.30
CA THR A 408 5.94 -25.73 -31.22
C THR A 408 6.67 -27.04 -31.54
N ARG A 409 6.86 -27.91 -30.55
CA ARG A 409 7.45 -29.24 -30.74
C ARG A 409 6.60 -30.12 -31.66
N ARG A 410 5.28 -30.10 -31.49
CA ARG A 410 4.34 -30.81 -32.38
C ARG A 410 4.33 -30.26 -33.80
N GLN A 411 4.47 -28.94 -33.97
CA GLN A 411 4.61 -28.36 -35.31
C GLN A 411 5.92 -28.77 -35.96
N LEU A 412 7.04 -28.75 -35.21
CA LEU A 412 8.33 -29.25 -35.70
C LEU A 412 8.24 -30.69 -36.21
N ASP A 413 7.53 -31.58 -35.52
CA ASP A 413 7.34 -32.96 -35.97
C ASP A 413 6.48 -33.08 -37.24
N ALA A 414 5.60 -32.10 -37.48
CA ALA A 414 4.69 -32.10 -38.61
C ALA A 414 5.30 -31.46 -39.87
N ILE A 415 6.20 -30.47 -39.73
CA ILE A 415 6.77 -29.74 -40.86
C ILE A 415 7.84 -30.55 -41.59
N ARG A 416 7.95 -30.32 -42.90
CA ARG A 416 9.03 -30.87 -43.74
C ARG A 416 9.81 -29.73 -44.39
N PRO A 417 10.81 -29.17 -43.69
CA PRO A 417 11.63 -28.08 -44.23
C PRO A 417 12.53 -28.60 -45.36
N ALA A 418 12.83 -27.73 -46.33
CA ALA A 418 13.73 -28.09 -47.43
C ALA A 418 15.12 -28.48 -46.89
N PRO A 419 15.81 -29.46 -47.49
CA PRO A 419 17.14 -29.87 -47.04
C PRO A 419 18.11 -28.69 -46.95
N GLY A 420 18.73 -28.50 -45.78
CA GLY A 420 19.68 -27.39 -45.53
C GLY A 420 19.06 -26.05 -45.13
N THR A 421 17.75 -25.98 -44.95
CA THR A 421 17.09 -24.77 -44.43
C THR A 421 17.05 -24.74 -42.90
N HIS A 422 17.06 -23.52 -42.35
CA HIS A 422 16.98 -23.29 -40.92
C HIS A 422 15.52 -23.08 -40.51
N VAL A 423 15.16 -23.62 -39.36
CA VAL A 423 13.87 -23.36 -38.71
C VAL A 423 14.13 -22.32 -37.62
N GLN A 424 13.35 -21.24 -37.63
CA GLN A 424 13.40 -20.20 -36.60
C GLN A 424 12.15 -20.29 -35.74
N ILE A 425 12.34 -20.28 -34.43
CA ILE A 425 11.27 -20.35 -33.44
C ILE A 425 11.41 -19.21 -32.45
N GLY A 426 10.29 -18.57 -32.13
CA GLY A 426 10.18 -17.55 -31.09
C GLY A 426 8.99 -17.83 -30.17
N VAL A 427 9.23 -17.86 -28.86
CA VAL A 427 8.18 -17.84 -27.84
C VAL A 427 8.22 -16.47 -27.17
N TYR A 428 7.13 -15.73 -27.19
CA TYR A 428 7.01 -14.36 -26.71
C TYR A 428 6.08 -14.31 -25.49
N ASP A 429 6.41 -13.46 -24.52
CA ASP A 429 5.51 -13.06 -23.42
C ASP A 429 4.99 -11.66 -23.74
N SER A 430 3.70 -11.55 -24.06
CA SER A 430 3.06 -10.28 -24.44
C SER A 430 3.03 -9.24 -23.32
N ASP A 431 3.27 -9.65 -22.07
CA ASP A 431 3.36 -8.73 -20.93
C ASP A 431 4.78 -8.12 -20.77
N ARG A 432 5.80 -8.66 -21.45
CA ARG A 432 7.13 -8.05 -21.51
C ARG A 432 7.13 -6.91 -22.53
N SER A 433 7.50 -5.72 -22.05
CA SER A 433 7.52 -4.48 -22.83
C SER A 433 8.57 -4.50 -23.94
N ASP A 434 9.66 -5.23 -23.69
CA ASP A 434 10.67 -5.53 -24.68
C ASP A 434 10.17 -6.73 -25.48
N HIS A 435 10.03 -6.57 -26.81
CA HIS A 435 9.67 -7.66 -27.74
C HIS A 435 10.73 -8.78 -27.81
N ASP A 436 11.54 -8.92 -26.78
CA ASP A 436 12.49 -10.01 -26.64
C ASP A 436 11.72 -11.29 -26.34
N PRO A 437 11.81 -12.29 -27.23
CA PRO A 437 11.20 -13.58 -26.99
C PRO A 437 11.79 -14.21 -25.71
N VAL A 438 10.93 -14.85 -24.93
CA VAL A 438 11.33 -15.70 -23.80
C VAL A 438 12.29 -16.79 -24.28
N LEU A 439 12.03 -17.33 -25.47
CA LEU A 439 12.90 -18.25 -26.17
C LEU A 439 13.02 -17.87 -27.63
N ARG A 440 14.26 -17.73 -28.13
CA ARG A 440 14.55 -17.70 -29.56
C ARG A 440 15.60 -18.73 -29.89
N THR A 441 15.25 -19.62 -30.79
CA THR A 441 16.18 -20.60 -31.34
C THR A 441 16.08 -20.61 -32.86
N GLU A 442 17.23 -20.77 -33.51
CA GLU A 442 17.34 -20.84 -34.97
C GLU A 442 18.42 -21.86 -35.31
N GLY A 443 18.07 -22.83 -36.15
CA GLY A 443 18.99 -23.90 -36.47
C GLY A 443 18.40 -24.99 -37.36
N PRO A 444 19.17 -26.06 -37.61
CA PRO A 444 18.63 -27.27 -38.22
C PRO A 444 17.57 -27.90 -37.30
N ILE A 445 16.57 -28.54 -37.91
CA ILE A 445 15.38 -29.04 -37.20
C ILE A 445 15.70 -29.91 -35.96
N GLY A 446 16.76 -30.72 -36.01
CA GLY A 446 17.19 -31.56 -34.88
C GLY A 446 17.72 -30.75 -33.70
N MET A 447 18.55 -29.74 -33.94
CA MET A 447 19.08 -28.87 -32.90
C MET A 447 17.95 -28.08 -32.21
N VAL A 448 17.04 -27.56 -33.02
CA VAL A 448 15.89 -26.78 -32.53
C VAL A 448 14.93 -27.66 -31.71
N ALA A 449 14.75 -28.92 -32.11
CA ALA A 449 13.98 -29.89 -31.34
C ALA A 449 14.64 -30.22 -29.99
N ASP A 450 15.96 -30.43 -29.97
CA ASP A 450 16.72 -30.71 -28.75
C ASP A 450 16.66 -29.55 -27.74
N GLU A 451 16.76 -28.29 -28.22
CA GLU A 451 16.63 -27.11 -27.36
C GLU A 451 15.20 -26.94 -26.80
N LEU A 452 14.17 -27.23 -27.60
CA LEU A 452 12.79 -27.22 -27.12
C LEU A 452 12.52 -28.34 -26.11
N ASP A 453 13.09 -29.53 -26.30
CA ASP A 453 12.95 -30.64 -25.37
C ASP A 453 13.68 -30.32 -24.04
N ALA A 454 14.84 -29.68 -24.08
CA ALA A 454 15.53 -29.17 -22.88
C ALA A 454 14.72 -28.09 -22.14
N LEU A 455 14.02 -27.21 -22.88
CA LEU A 455 13.18 -26.17 -22.27
C LEU A 455 11.91 -26.77 -21.65
N ARG A 456 11.33 -27.77 -22.30
CA ARG A 456 10.19 -28.54 -21.79
C ARG A 456 10.52 -29.25 -20.49
N GLU A 457 11.76 -29.72 -20.32
CA GLU A 457 12.25 -30.30 -19.06
C GLU A 457 12.38 -29.26 -17.94
N GLN A 458 12.70 -28.00 -18.27
CA GLN A 458 12.75 -26.89 -17.31
C GLN A 458 11.35 -26.42 -16.88
N HIS A 459 10.35 -26.58 -17.74
CA HIS A 459 8.96 -26.14 -17.51
C HIS A 459 7.96 -27.30 -17.66
N PRO A 460 7.93 -28.27 -16.73
CA PRO A 460 7.03 -29.41 -16.83
C PRO A 460 5.55 -28.96 -16.80
N PRO A 461 4.70 -29.50 -17.68
CA PRO A 461 3.29 -29.13 -17.72
C PRO A 461 2.60 -29.47 -16.39
N GLN A 462 1.90 -28.50 -15.80
CA GLN A 462 1.01 -28.74 -14.65
C GLN A 462 -0.19 -29.58 -15.09
N THR A 463 -0.02 -30.91 -15.11
CA THR A 463 -1.11 -31.83 -15.41
C THR A 463 -2.03 -31.93 -14.19
N ARG A 464 -3.16 -31.23 -14.22
CA ARG A 464 -4.31 -31.52 -13.35
C ARG A 464 -5.09 -32.66 -13.99
N PRO A 465 -5.42 -33.76 -13.28
CA PRO A 465 -6.00 -34.94 -13.90
C PRO A 465 -7.40 -34.65 -14.45
N GLN A 466 -7.55 -34.69 -15.78
CA GLN A 466 -8.83 -34.70 -16.47
C GLN A 466 -9.34 -36.15 -16.55
N GLN A 467 -10.51 -36.41 -15.97
CA GLN A 467 -11.23 -37.67 -16.11
C GLN A 467 -11.69 -37.84 -17.56
N ALA A 468 -11.13 -38.83 -18.26
CA ALA A 468 -11.55 -39.22 -19.59
C ALA A 468 -12.64 -40.32 -19.49
N HIS A 469 -13.84 -40.01 -19.98
CA HIS A 469 -14.84 -41.02 -20.31
C HIS A 469 -14.55 -41.60 -21.69
N SER A 470 -14.18 -42.89 -21.74
CA SER A 470 -13.99 -43.64 -22.99
C SER A 470 -15.22 -44.49 -23.29
N ALA A 471 -15.64 -44.49 -24.54
CA ALA A 471 -16.62 -45.43 -25.11
C ALA A 471 -15.90 -46.33 -26.13
N GLU A 472 -16.03 -47.65 -25.93
CA GLU A 472 -15.70 -48.78 -26.85
C GLU A 472 -16.81 -48.96 -27.92
N PRO A 473 -16.68 -49.78 -29.02
CA PRO A 473 -16.17 -51.19 -29.11
C PRO A 473 -15.54 -51.60 -30.51
N PRO A 474 -15.49 -52.88 -31.01
CA PRO A 474 -14.62 -54.03 -30.61
C PRO A 474 -13.90 -54.83 -31.78
N ASP A 475 -13.00 -55.75 -31.36
CA ASP A 475 -12.53 -57.08 -31.91
C ASP A 475 -11.80 -57.22 -33.29
N ALA A 476 -10.78 -58.08 -33.52
CA ALA A 476 -10.25 -59.28 -32.84
C ALA A 476 -8.77 -59.59 -33.24
N GLY A 477 -7.95 -60.14 -32.32
CA GLY A 477 -6.57 -60.60 -32.60
C GLY A 477 -5.72 -60.93 -31.36
N ALA A 478 -6.31 -61.59 -30.35
CA ALA A 478 -5.98 -61.31 -28.95
C ALA A 478 -4.73 -61.99 -28.36
N ASP A 479 -4.31 -63.20 -28.74
CA ASP A 479 -3.40 -63.94 -27.83
C ASP A 479 -1.89 -63.71 -28.08
N ASP A 480 -1.42 -63.65 -29.33
CA ASP A 480 -0.02 -63.25 -29.63
C ASP A 480 0.20 -61.75 -29.37
N SER A 481 -0.85 -60.95 -29.58
CA SER A 481 -0.86 -59.53 -29.25
C SER A 481 -0.75 -59.31 -27.74
N ARG A 482 -1.40 -60.15 -26.91
CA ARG A 482 -1.34 -60.04 -25.44
C ARG A 482 0.05 -60.33 -24.91
N LEU A 483 0.74 -61.35 -25.40
CA LEU A 483 2.12 -61.65 -24.95
C LEU A 483 3.10 -60.55 -25.38
N ALA A 484 3.04 -60.10 -26.64
CA ALA A 484 3.85 -58.98 -27.10
C ALA A 484 3.50 -57.67 -26.37
N GLN A 485 2.24 -57.49 -25.97
CA GLN A 485 1.79 -56.35 -25.17
C GLN A 485 2.30 -56.43 -23.73
N VAL A 486 2.32 -57.60 -23.11
CA VAL A 486 2.87 -57.80 -21.76
C VAL A 486 4.38 -57.58 -21.75
N GLU A 487 5.11 -58.04 -22.77
CA GLU A 487 6.54 -57.77 -22.90
C GLU A 487 6.83 -56.28 -23.06
N ARG A 488 6.05 -55.57 -23.90
CA ARG A 488 6.15 -54.11 -24.02
C ARG A 488 5.81 -53.40 -22.71
N GLN A 489 4.76 -53.85 -22.03
CA GLN A 489 4.39 -53.31 -20.72
C GLN A 489 5.50 -53.52 -19.69
N LEU A 490 6.18 -54.66 -19.69
CA LEU A 490 7.30 -54.90 -18.78
C LEU A 490 8.53 -54.06 -19.13
N THR A 491 8.82 -53.82 -20.42
CA THR A 491 9.89 -52.90 -20.81
C THR A 491 9.57 -51.45 -20.46
N ASP A 492 8.30 -51.04 -20.60
CA ASP A 492 7.84 -49.71 -20.23
C ASP A 492 7.91 -49.51 -18.70
N ILE A 493 7.47 -50.51 -17.93
CA ILE A 493 7.58 -50.49 -16.46
C ILE A 493 9.05 -50.46 -16.01
N ALA A 494 9.95 -51.19 -16.69
CA ALA A 494 11.37 -51.15 -16.38
C ALA A 494 11.96 -49.76 -16.67
N ALA A 495 11.62 -49.16 -17.81
CA ALA A 495 12.04 -47.81 -18.16
C ALA A 495 11.49 -46.77 -17.17
N ASP A 496 10.23 -46.90 -16.75
CA ASP A 496 9.62 -46.02 -15.75
C ASP A 496 10.25 -46.19 -14.37
N ARG A 497 10.60 -47.41 -13.97
CA ARG A 497 11.34 -47.66 -12.73
C ARG A 497 12.71 -46.97 -12.74
N ASP A 498 13.43 -47.04 -13.85
CA ASP A 498 14.75 -46.42 -13.96
C ASP A 498 14.66 -44.88 -14.03
N ARG A 499 13.61 -44.35 -14.67
CA ARG A 499 13.27 -42.91 -14.61
C ARG A 499 12.92 -42.46 -13.19
N LEU A 500 12.13 -43.24 -12.47
CA LEU A 500 11.79 -42.96 -11.07
C LEU A 500 13.02 -43.05 -10.17
N GLY A 501 13.92 -44.01 -10.41
CA GLY A 501 15.22 -44.10 -9.73
C GLY A 501 16.05 -42.83 -9.90
N SER A 502 16.22 -42.37 -11.14
CA SER A 502 16.91 -41.11 -11.44
C SER A 502 16.24 -39.90 -10.77
N ARG A 503 14.91 -39.86 -10.75
CA ARG A 503 14.15 -38.77 -10.10
C ARG A 503 14.31 -38.77 -8.59
N VAL A 504 14.34 -39.94 -7.95
CA VAL A 504 14.61 -40.07 -6.51
C VAL A 504 16.01 -39.59 -6.18
N GLU A 505 17.03 -39.93 -6.98
CA GLU A 505 18.39 -39.40 -6.78
C GLU A 505 18.46 -37.88 -6.89
N ILE A 506 17.78 -37.29 -7.89
CA ILE A 506 17.74 -35.83 -8.06
C ILE A 506 17.02 -35.18 -6.88
N LEU A 507 15.89 -35.72 -6.44
CA LEU A 507 15.17 -35.23 -5.28
C LEU A 507 16.00 -35.33 -4.00
N GLN A 508 16.82 -36.37 -3.87
CA GLN A 508 17.72 -36.53 -2.73
C GLN A 508 18.85 -35.48 -2.75
N ARG A 509 19.46 -35.21 -3.91
CA ARG A 509 20.42 -34.09 -4.08
C ARG A 509 19.77 -32.73 -3.80
N GLY A 510 18.53 -32.54 -4.23
CA GLY A 510 17.75 -31.33 -3.95
C GLY A 510 17.45 -31.17 -2.45
N LEU A 511 17.10 -32.26 -1.77
CA LEU A 511 16.87 -32.25 -0.32
C LEU A 511 18.16 -31.92 0.44
N ASP A 512 19.30 -32.44 0.00
CA ASP A 512 20.61 -32.14 0.58
C ASP A 512 20.97 -30.66 0.40
N ALA A 513 20.70 -30.08 -0.78
CA ALA A 513 20.90 -28.65 -1.04
C ALA A 513 20.00 -27.77 -0.15
N VAL A 514 18.70 -28.07 -0.07
CA VAL A 514 17.76 -27.34 0.80
C VAL A 514 18.14 -27.49 2.27
N THR A 515 18.67 -28.64 2.66
CA THR A 515 19.17 -28.87 4.02
C THR A 515 20.39 -28.01 4.31
N ALA A 516 21.32 -27.88 3.35
CA ALA A 516 22.48 -27.01 3.46
C ALA A 516 22.08 -25.52 3.56
N ASP A 517 21.14 -25.07 2.73
CA ASP A 517 20.62 -23.70 2.76
C ASP A 517 19.92 -23.39 4.08
N ARG A 518 19.09 -24.32 4.57
CA ARG A 518 18.43 -24.20 5.88
C ARG A 518 19.46 -24.06 7.01
N ASP A 519 20.55 -24.83 6.95
CA ASP A 519 21.59 -24.78 7.97
C ASP A 519 22.43 -23.50 7.86
N GLU A 520 22.63 -22.96 6.66
CA GLU A 520 23.23 -21.62 6.46
C GLU A 520 22.34 -20.51 7.04
N ILE A 521 21.03 -20.55 6.77
CA ILE A 521 20.07 -19.60 7.32
C ILE A 521 20.06 -19.66 8.84
N ARG A 522 20.08 -20.87 9.43
CA ARG A 522 20.19 -21.04 10.90
C ARG A 522 21.46 -20.42 11.46
N ARG A 523 22.60 -20.54 10.77
CA ARG A 523 23.85 -19.86 11.18
C ARG A 523 23.72 -18.33 11.09
N LYS A 524 23.14 -17.80 10.01
CA LYS A 524 22.90 -16.36 9.87
C LYS A 524 21.96 -15.83 10.95
N LEU A 525 20.93 -16.59 11.30
CA LEU A 525 20.00 -16.26 12.37
C LEU A 525 20.72 -16.21 13.73
N GLY A 526 21.52 -17.22 14.06
CA GLY A 526 22.31 -17.23 15.31
C GLY A 526 23.30 -16.06 15.38
N ASN A 527 23.94 -15.70 14.26
CA ASN A 527 24.81 -14.52 14.20
C ASN A 527 24.02 -13.22 14.44
N ALA A 528 22.85 -13.07 13.81
CA ALA A 528 22.00 -11.89 14.01
C ALA A 528 21.48 -11.79 15.45
N GLU A 529 21.08 -12.90 16.06
CA GLU A 529 20.68 -12.96 17.47
C GLU A 529 21.82 -12.54 18.41
N SER A 530 23.04 -13.01 18.15
CA SER A 530 24.23 -12.60 18.92
C SER A 530 24.51 -11.09 18.79
N GLN A 531 24.28 -10.52 17.60
CA GLN A 531 24.45 -9.10 17.35
C GLN A 531 23.37 -8.27 18.06
N ILE A 532 22.12 -8.75 18.07
CA ILE A 532 21.02 -8.13 18.80
C ILE A 532 21.31 -8.12 20.30
N GLU A 533 21.78 -9.23 20.87
CA GLU A 533 22.10 -9.29 22.30
C GLU A 533 23.28 -8.37 22.65
N SER A 534 24.29 -8.27 21.79
CA SER A 534 25.38 -7.31 21.93
C SER A 534 24.89 -5.85 21.93
N LEU A 535 24.01 -5.50 20.99
CA LEU A 535 23.40 -4.16 20.92
C LEU A 535 22.51 -3.86 22.13
N LYS A 536 21.75 -4.85 22.61
CA LYS A 536 20.91 -4.73 23.80
C LYS A 536 21.76 -4.48 25.05
N ASN A 537 22.85 -5.23 25.23
CA ASN A 537 23.79 -5.01 26.33
C ASN A 537 24.44 -3.63 26.25
N ARG A 538 24.79 -3.17 25.04
CA ARG A 538 25.31 -1.81 24.84
C ARG A 538 24.28 -0.74 25.20
N ASN A 539 23.02 -0.91 24.78
CA ASN A 539 21.95 0.03 25.11
C ASN A 539 21.64 0.05 26.61
N GLN A 540 21.70 -1.09 27.29
CA GLN A 540 21.55 -1.14 28.76
C GLN A 540 22.68 -0.36 29.45
N ARG A 541 23.93 -0.52 29.00
CA ARG A 541 25.07 0.26 29.51
C ARG A 541 24.91 1.76 29.28
N LEU A 542 24.44 2.15 28.09
CA LEU A 542 24.17 3.56 27.79
C LEU A 542 23.02 4.11 28.64
N ALA A 543 21.99 3.30 28.91
CA ALA A 543 20.88 3.70 29.77
C ALA A 543 21.33 3.90 31.22
N THR A 544 22.19 3.04 31.74
CA THR A 544 22.79 3.23 33.08
C THR A 544 23.68 4.46 33.13
N GLU A 545 24.50 4.71 32.09
CA GLU A 545 25.34 5.91 32.02
C GLU A 545 24.52 7.19 31.95
N ILE A 546 23.42 7.21 31.20
CA ILE A 546 22.48 8.34 31.16
C ILE A 546 21.84 8.56 32.54
N GLY A 547 21.45 7.48 33.24
CA GLY A 547 20.93 7.57 34.60
C GLY A 547 21.94 8.17 35.57
N GLU A 548 23.19 7.71 35.54
CA GLU A 548 24.27 8.25 36.37
C GLU A 548 24.58 9.73 36.06
N LEU A 549 24.51 10.13 34.78
CA LEU A 549 24.66 11.53 34.38
C LEU A 549 23.48 12.40 34.81
N GLN A 550 22.28 11.84 34.92
CA GLN A 550 21.10 12.52 35.47
C GLN A 550 21.14 12.63 36.99
N ASP A 551 21.72 11.64 37.68
CA ASP A 551 21.86 11.60 39.15
C ASP A 551 23.04 12.43 39.67
N ARG A 552 23.92 12.93 38.80
CA ARG A 552 24.87 14.00 39.17
C ARG A 552 24.11 15.23 39.65
N PRO A 553 24.61 15.97 40.66
CA PRO A 553 23.90 17.12 41.23
C PRO A 553 23.48 18.06 40.10
N SER A 554 22.16 18.21 39.95
CA SER A 554 21.56 18.83 38.79
C SER A 554 21.97 20.30 38.67
N MET A 555 21.71 20.89 37.50
CA MET A 555 21.71 22.35 37.33
C MET A 555 20.91 23.06 38.44
N ASP A 556 19.96 22.39 39.09
CA ASP A 556 19.19 22.94 40.21
C ASP A 556 19.98 22.99 41.52
N ALA A 557 20.89 22.04 41.77
CA ALA A 557 21.82 22.12 42.90
C ALA A 557 22.78 23.29 42.70
N VAL A 558 23.30 23.45 41.48
CA VAL A 558 24.15 24.59 41.11
C VAL A 558 23.36 25.91 41.14
N ALA A 559 22.08 25.90 40.73
CA ALA A 559 21.20 27.07 40.82
C ALA A 559 20.86 27.43 42.27
N ALA A 560 20.63 26.42 43.14
CA ALA A 560 20.39 26.62 44.56
C ALA A 560 21.63 27.17 45.27
N GLU A 561 22.82 26.69 44.94
CA GLU A 561 24.08 27.28 45.40
C GLU A 561 24.25 28.71 44.90
N ARG A 562 24.00 28.97 43.62
CA ARG A 562 24.05 30.31 43.04
C ARG A 562 23.08 31.27 43.75
N ASP A 563 21.87 30.83 44.04
CA ASP A 563 20.85 31.63 44.71
C ASP A 563 21.16 31.84 46.20
N ARG A 564 21.88 30.91 46.83
CA ARG A 564 22.46 31.07 48.17
C ARG A 564 23.55 32.14 48.15
N TYR A 565 24.52 32.05 47.24
CA TYR A 565 25.59 33.04 47.10
C TYR A 565 25.04 34.42 46.72
N LYS A 566 23.97 34.50 45.92
CA LYS A 566 23.30 35.75 45.59
C LYS A 566 22.69 36.41 46.84
N ARG A 567 22.01 35.63 47.69
CA ARG A 567 21.47 36.12 48.97
C ARG A 567 22.57 36.59 49.92
N GLU A 568 23.64 35.81 50.07
CA GLU A 568 24.79 36.18 50.91
C GLU A 568 25.44 37.48 50.41
N ARG A 569 25.57 37.65 49.08
CA ARG A 569 26.06 38.89 48.46
C ARG A 569 25.13 40.06 48.74
N ASP A 570 23.83 39.91 48.53
CA ASP A 570 22.87 41.00 48.69
C ASP A 570 22.76 41.42 50.17
N GLU A 571 22.86 40.48 51.12
CA GLU A 571 22.99 40.79 52.55
C GLU A 571 24.29 41.54 52.87
N ALA A 572 25.42 41.11 52.29
CA ALA A 572 26.71 41.79 52.48
C ALA A 572 26.67 43.22 51.92
N VAL A 573 26.05 43.42 50.74
CA VAL A 573 25.83 44.74 50.14
C VAL A 573 24.92 45.59 51.01
N THR A 574 23.85 45.02 51.56
CA THR A 574 22.93 45.75 52.45
C THR A 574 23.62 46.16 53.75
N LYS A 575 24.42 45.27 54.35
CA LYS A 575 25.22 45.58 55.55
C LYS A 575 26.29 46.64 55.27
N LEU A 576 26.93 46.58 54.09
CA LEU A 576 27.88 47.60 53.63
C LEU A 576 27.18 48.96 53.47
N ALA A 577 26.05 48.99 52.77
CA ALA A 577 25.25 50.18 52.57
C ALA A 577 24.82 50.78 53.91
N ALA A 578 24.38 49.98 54.89
CA ALA A 578 23.99 50.46 56.21
C ALA A 578 25.14 51.12 56.99
N ARG A 579 26.38 50.64 56.83
CA ARG A 579 27.58 51.18 57.51
C ARG A 579 28.18 52.40 56.83
N MET A 580 27.92 52.61 55.54
CA MET A 580 28.47 53.74 54.78
C MET A 580 27.65 55.02 55.02
N PRO A 581 28.26 56.21 55.16
CA PRO A 581 27.54 57.49 55.16
C PRO A 581 26.82 57.73 53.82
N ARG A 582 25.69 58.45 53.82
CA ARG A 582 24.78 58.58 52.67
C ARG A 582 25.45 59.14 51.40
N GLU A 583 26.50 59.95 51.57
CA GLU A 583 27.30 60.57 50.51
C GLU A 583 28.23 59.59 49.77
N GLN A 584 28.48 58.41 50.34
CA GLN A 584 29.36 57.38 49.78
C GLN A 584 28.60 56.10 49.38
N ARG A 585 27.27 56.07 49.55
CA ARG A 585 26.49 54.82 49.37
C ARG A 585 26.44 54.37 47.92
N TYR A 586 26.36 55.24 46.92
CA TYR A 586 26.44 54.88 45.50
C TYR A 586 26.90 56.10 44.67
N GLY A 587 27.63 55.84 43.57
CA GLY A 587 28.34 56.83 42.75
C GLY A 587 27.48 58.01 42.27
N SER A 588 28.16 59.16 42.14
CA SER A 588 27.74 60.52 41.71
C SER A 588 26.24 60.85 41.73
N LYS A 589 25.89 61.99 42.34
CA LYS A 589 24.51 62.54 42.38
C LYS A 589 23.74 62.47 41.06
N GLU A 590 24.44 62.55 39.92
CA GLU A 590 23.87 62.44 38.57
C GLU A 590 23.18 61.09 38.26
N ARG A 591 23.56 59.98 38.89
CA ARG A 591 22.90 58.68 38.64
C ARG A 591 21.58 58.53 39.40
N VAL A 592 21.46 59.14 40.57
CA VAL A 592 20.22 59.09 41.37
C VAL A 592 19.12 59.92 40.72
N GLU A 593 19.47 61.08 40.13
CA GLU A 593 18.53 61.89 39.34
C GLU A 593 18.15 61.23 38.00
N PHE A 594 19.02 60.37 37.45
CA PHE A 594 18.75 59.61 36.23
C PHE A 594 17.77 58.43 36.45
N ASP A 595 17.82 57.78 37.62
CA ASP A 595 16.88 56.70 37.98
C ASP A 595 15.50 57.25 38.42
N GLU A 596 15.41 58.49 38.95
CA GLU A 596 14.12 59.16 39.21
C GLU A 596 13.39 59.59 37.92
N LEU A 597 14.12 59.84 36.83
CA LEU A 597 13.58 60.13 35.49
C LEU A 597 13.50 58.84 34.66
N GLY A 598 12.62 57.93 35.07
CA GLY A 598 12.48 56.56 34.55
C GLY A 598 12.59 56.42 33.03
N ASN A 599 13.79 56.06 32.55
CA ASN A 599 14.05 55.77 31.14
C ASN A 599 15.05 54.62 30.97
N THR A 600 14.67 53.42 31.38
CA THR A 600 15.49 52.20 31.32
C THR A 600 15.29 51.43 30.02
N GLN A 601 15.67 51.99 28.87
CA GLN A 601 15.55 51.24 27.59
C GLN A 601 16.78 51.22 26.68
N ARG A 602 17.97 51.63 27.16
CA ARG A 602 19.12 51.74 26.24
C ARG A 602 20.45 51.21 26.75
N TRP A 603 20.49 50.09 27.49
CA TRP A 603 21.77 49.43 27.85
C TRP A 603 21.65 47.90 28.01
N SER A 604 21.30 47.20 26.93
CA SER A 604 21.39 45.74 26.91
C SER A 604 22.01 45.17 25.63
N ARG A 605 22.92 45.90 24.96
CA ARG A 605 23.52 45.37 23.71
C ARG A 605 25.02 45.54 23.47
N GLU A 606 25.81 45.98 24.45
CA GLU A 606 27.26 46.22 24.21
C GLU A 606 28.17 45.74 25.36
N ALA A 607 27.95 44.53 25.88
CA ALA A 607 28.84 43.96 26.92
C ALA A 607 29.11 42.46 26.74
N SER A 608 29.52 42.03 25.54
CA SER A 608 30.00 40.65 25.34
C SER A 608 31.00 40.49 24.20
N ASP A 609 31.94 41.43 24.02
CA ASP A 609 33.01 41.25 23.03
C ASP A 609 34.37 41.82 23.48
N ALA A 610 34.84 41.35 24.64
CA ALA A 610 36.23 41.58 25.04
C ALA A 610 36.75 40.40 25.88
N GLY A 611 37.68 39.64 25.29
CA GLY A 611 38.70 38.93 26.04
C GLY A 611 38.67 37.41 25.96
N ASP A 612 39.81 36.86 25.55
CA ASP A 612 40.39 35.58 25.97
C ASP A 612 40.17 34.34 25.07
N ARG A 613 41.03 34.21 24.05
CA ARG A 613 41.35 32.92 23.40
C ARG A 613 42.80 32.92 22.90
N ASP A 614 43.74 32.64 23.79
CA ASP A 614 45.03 32.03 23.44
C ASP A 614 45.51 31.20 24.64
N GLY A 615 45.23 29.89 24.59
CA GLY A 615 45.53 28.99 25.70
C GLY A 615 44.99 27.57 25.49
N LEU A 616 45.20 26.98 24.32
CA LEU A 616 45.01 25.54 24.15
C LEU A 616 46.38 24.87 24.27
N THR A 617 46.54 24.05 25.32
CA THR A 617 47.76 23.28 25.58
C THR A 617 48.02 22.28 24.46
N GLU A 618 49.29 21.97 24.20
CA GLU A 618 49.73 21.10 23.10
C GLU A 618 49.09 19.70 23.14
N ALA A 619 48.75 19.20 24.33
CA ALA A 619 47.99 17.97 24.53
C ALA A 619 46.54 18.06 24.00
N ALA A 620 45.89 19.23 24.10
CA ALA A 620 44.54 19.44 23.56
C ALA A 620 44.54 19.53 22.03
N ARG A 621 45.64 20.00 21.43
CA ARG A 621 45.83 19.97 19.98
C ARG A 621 46.09 18.55 19.47
N ALA A 622 46.97 17.80 20.12
CA ALA A 622 47.24 16.40 19.77
C ALA A 622 46.01 15.49 19.93
N ALA A 623 45.21 15.71 20.98
CA ALA A 623 43.94 14.98 21.17
C ALA A 623 42.92 15.29 20.07
N ARG A 624 42.94 16.51 19.52
CA ARG A 624 42.04 16.94 18.46
C ARG A 624 42.45 16.38 17.10
N GLU A 625 43.76 16.37 16.80
CA GLU A 625 44.30 15.73 15.59
C GLU A 625 44.01 14.22 15.59
N ALA A 626 44.22 13.52 16.71
CA ALA A 626 43.91 12.09 16.82
C ALA A 626 42.40 11.79 16.69
N PHE A 627 41.54 12.69 17.16
CA PHE A 627 40.09 12.57 17.03
C PHE A 627 39.62 12.83 15.60
N ASP A 628 40.19 13.83 14.93
CA ASP A 628 39.87 14.17 13.54
C ASP A 628 40.34 13.04 12.60
N GLU A 629 41.51 12.43 12.85
CA GLU A 629 42.00 11.27 12.09
C GLU A 629 41.10 10.04 12.25
N ALA A 630 40.63 9.76 13.48
CA ALA A 630 39.69 8.66 13.74
C ALA A 630 38.33 8.88 13.05
N ILE A 631 37.84 10.11 12.99
CA ILE A 631 36.61 10.46 12.25
C ILE A 631 36.81 10.24 10.76
N VAL A 632 37.94 10.69 10.20
CA VAL A 632 38.25 10.52 8.78
C VAL A 632 38.32 9.04 8.41
N GLU A 633 38.94 8.22 9.26
CA GLU A 633 39.04 6.78 9.03
C GLU A 633 37.66 6.10 9.10
N GLN A 634 36.84 6.42 10.09
CA GLN A 634 35.51 5.84 10.21
C GLN A 634 34.57 6.26 9.07
N MET A 635 34.60 7.54 8.67
CA MET A 635 33.81 8.02 7.54
C MET A 635 34.27 7.41 6.20
N SER A 636 35.57 7.15 6.03
CA SER A 636 36.09 6.46 4.85
C SER A 636 35.62 5.00 4.78
N ALA A 637 35.57 4.30 5.92
CA ALA A 637 35.06 2.94 6.02
C ALA A 637 33.55 2.86 5.73
N ASP A 638 32.77 3.80 6.26
CA ASP A 638 31.32 3.87 6.01
C ASP A 638 31.01 4.24 4.55
N PHE A 639 31.82 5.13 3.94
CA PHE A 639 31.69 5.47 2.52
C PHE A 639 31.96 4.27 1.61
N VAL A 640 32.99 3.47 1.93
CA VAL A 640 33.32 2.24 1.21
C VAL A 640 32.26 1.17 1.42
N LYS A 641 31.71 1.02 2.62
CA LYS A 641 30.60 0.11 2.89
C LYS A 641 29.32 0.46 2.11
N ALA A 642 29.10 1.75 1.83
CA ALA A 642 27.95 2.21 1.06
C ALA A 642 28.12 2.08 -0.46
N HIS A 643 29.35 1.94 -0.97
CA HIS A 643 29.67 2.05 -2.40
C HIS A 643 30.63 0.97 -2.93
N GLY A 644 31.01 -0.01 -2.11
CA GLY A 644 32.11 -0.96 -2.34
C GLY A 644 31.82 -2.08 -3.35
N ASP A 645 30.56 -2.31 -3.72
CA ASP A 645 30.20 -3.39 -4.65
C ASP A 645 30.65 -3.11 -6.10
N ILE A 646 31.15 -1.90 -6.39
CA ILE A 646 31.43 -1.43 -7.76
C ILE A 646 32.93 -1.16 -8.00
N TYR A 647 33.76 -1.02 -6.95
CA TYR A 647 35.18 -0.63 -7.09
C TYR A 647 36.12 -1.28 -6.06
N ASP A 648 37.40 -1.41 -6.44
CA ASP A 648 38.50 -2.00 -5.64
C ASP A 648 38.70 -1.28 -4.30
N GLU A 649 38.40 -1.98 -3.20
CA GLU A 649 38.25 -1.46 -1.83
C GLU A 649 39.44 -0.62 -1.31
N PRO A 650 40.71 -1.02 -1.53
CA PRO A 650 41.87 -0.27 -1.02
C PRO A 650 42.00 1.11 -1.69
N LYS A 651 41.70 1.19 -2.99
CA LYS A 651 41.82 2.44 -3.76
C LYS A 651 40.73 3.44 -3.38
N MET A 652 39.53 2.96 -3.08
CA MET A 652 38.44 3.82 -2.61
C MET A 652 38.69 4.35 -1.19
N ARG A 653 39.29 3.56 -0.29
CA ARG A 653 39.72 4.04 1.03
C ARG A 653 40.78 5.13 0.91
N GLN A 654 41.77 4.92 0.04
CA GLN A 654 42.83 5.91 -0.19
C GLN A 654 42.27 7.20 -0.79
N PHE A 655 41.38 7.10 -1.78
CA PHE A 655 40.70 8.27 -2.35
C PHE A 655 39.87 9.03 -1.31
N ALA A 656 39.11 8.33 -0.45
CA ALA A 656 38.32 8.97 0.60
C ALA A 656 39.20 9.67 1.65
N ARG A 657 40.33 9.06 2.05
CA ARG A 657 41.31 9.68 2.95
C ARG A 657 41.95 10.93 2.34
N GLU A 658 42.41 10.84 1.10
CA GLU A 658 43.00 12.00 0.38
C GLU A 658 41.97 13.12 0.19
N TRP A 659 40.71 12.79 -0.08
CA TRP A 659 39.64 13.77 -0.21
C TRP A 659 39.33 14.50 1.11
N LEU A 660 39.29 13.77 2.23
CA LEU A 660 39.01 14.33 3.55
C LEU A 660 40.17 15.15 4.10
N THR A 661 41.41 14.69 3.90
CA THR A 661 42.63 15.42 4.32
C THR A 661 42.79 16.75 3.56
N ASN A 662 42.51 16.74 2.25
CA ASN A 662 42.50 17.97 1.45
C ASN A 662 41.36 18.94 1.85
N ALA A 663 40.30 18.44 2.48
CA ALA A 663 39.20 19.28 2.96
C ALA A 663 39.52 19.92 4.32
N SER A 664 40.30 19.26 5.19
CA SER A 664 40.75 19.83 6.47
C SER A 664 41.82 20.90 6.27
N GLU A 665 42.76 20.72 5.33
CA GLU A 665 43.79 21.73 5.00
C GLU A 665 43.20 23.04 4.42
N GLN A 666 41.99 22.99 3.85
CA GLN A 666 41.30 24.18 3.32
C GLN A 666 40.64 25.06 4.40
N HIS A 667 40.67 24.65 5.68
CA HIS A 667 40.02 25.35 6.78
C HIS A 667 40.97 26.07 7.76
N GLU A 668 42.28 26.12 7.52
CA GLU A 668 43.16 27.05 8.23
C GLU A 668 43.00 28.49 7.69
N PRO A 669 42.72 29.50 8.53
CA PRO A 669 42.62 30.89 8.10
C PRO A 669 44.01 31.48 7.79
N PRO A 670 44.16 32.33 6.76
CA PRO A 670 45.44 32.89 6.38
C PRO A 670 45.96 33.86 7.44
N GLY A 671 47.18 33.61 7.93
CA GLY A 671 47.91 34.49 8.84
C GLY A 671 48.15 35.87 8.24
N ILE A 672 47.75 36.91 8.96
CA ILE A 672 47.93 38.32 8.57
C ILE A 672 49.40 38.69 8.75
N ALA A 673 50.09 38.87 7.63
CA ALA A 673 51.38 39.55 7.58
C ALA A 673 51.16 41.04 7.90
N ARG A 674 51.85 41.51 8.94
CA ARG A 674 52.04 42.93 9.25
C ARG A 674 52.84 43.57 8.12
N ASP A 675 52.32 44.64 7.54
CA ASP A 675 53.20 45.73 7.12
C ASP A 675 52.56 47.10 7.34
N VAL A 676 53.42 48.03 7.68
CA VAL A 676 53.21 49.27 8.43
C VAL A 676 53.14 50.47 7.48
N SER A 677 52.52 51.54 7.99
CA SER A 677 52.81 52.93 7.65
C SER A 677 52.00 53.62 6.54
N GLU A 678 51.39 54.73 6.99
CA GLU A 678 51.37 56.05 6.37
C GLU A 678 50.04 56.60 5.83
N ARG A 679 49.55 57.56 6.64
CA ARG A 679 49.19 58.94 6.26
C ARG A 679 47.86 59.24 5.58
N ASN A 680 47.18 60.15 6.29
CA ASN A 680 46.48 61.33 5.77
C ASN A 680 45.08 61.11 5.17
N GLY A 681 44.12 61.17 6.10
CA GLY A 681 43.00 62.11 6.12
C GLY A 681 42.55 62.80 4.83
N GLN A 682 41.26 62.65 4.51
CA GLN A 682 40.39 63.77 4.18
C GLN A 682 38.92 63.33 4.17
N ARG A 683 38.14 64.01 5.02
CA ARG A 683 36.76 64.52 4.79
C ARG A 683 36.02 63.95 3.57
N ARG A 684 34.77 63.49 3.75
CA ARG A 684 33.56 64.36 3.67
C ARG A 684 32.27 63.54 3.84
N ASN A 685 31.39 64.10 4.67
CA ASN A 685 29.96 63.84 4.67
C ASN A 685 29.35 64.14 3.29
N GLY A 686 28.35 63.35 2.91
CA GLY A 686 27.51 63.58 1.74
C GLY A 686 26.24 62.76 1.83
N ILE A 687 25.34 63.18 2.72
CA ILE A 687 23.91 62.91 2.61
C ILE A 687 23.44 63.60 1.33
N GLU A 688 22.75 62.88 0.43
CA GLU A 688 21.68 63.51 -0.33
C GLU A 688 20.60 62.50 -0.73
N ARG A 689 19.38 62.94 -0.46
CA ARG A 689 18.11 62.30 -0.77
C ARG A 689 17.77 62.51 -2.24
N GLY A 690 16.96 61.59 -2.77
CA GLY A 690 15.83 61.95 -3.62
C GLY A 690 15.92 61.50 -5.08
N ARG A 691 15.19 60.43 -5.40
CA ARG A 691 13.81 60.53 -5.90
C ARG A 691 13.03 59.28 -5.59
#